data_AF-A0A151ZF57-F1
#
_entry.id   AF-A0A151ZF57-F1
#
_cell.length_a   1.000
_cell.length_b   1.000
_cell.length_c   1.000
_cell.angle_alpha   90.00
_cell.angle_beta   90.00
_cell.angle_gamma   90.00
#
_symmetry.space_group_name_H-M   'P 1'
#
loop_
_entity.id
_entity.type
_entity.pdbx_description
1 polymer ?
#
loop_
_entity_poly.entity_id
_entity_poly.type
_entity_poly.pdbx_seq_one_letter_code
_entity_poly.pdbx_strand_id
1 'polypeptide(L)'
;MKSIKINKKNTKYIISLIFLFTLIIIYINTNKIKKLNEDLYRQNNNIVTGYGKEDEIFPFLNQYSPRINSNYESVQQWALDPTGAYPKRRVCIVTTEIEGPVLGGGIGTAYTALSQKLLEDGHNVTVILVNQVKKLTPEHWVQLYRSRGIALEILDFQLNLLQMEQQNTADKATLGVIGCTGACIRSYKVYQYLQKRSEHFDIIHFHDNGGMGYFSVLSRHQGLYFKRTLFVIGGHGPHLWERTANSANLDDGKHFEVDYLERKSVELADWLISPSNYMLNWMLSSGWVLPKHSYVHQNLLPGQNQILFLETDLESMKHNFHELVFFGRLESRKGLDIFMNAVEVLAPTFRSHHVSVTFLGANTKLIELNLMADQYIQQRCTFLQVNCSILIGKSHTEAIDYLNTNKDDKLIVVASPIDNSPNTVLECLTHQIPLIATNVGGIPELIHPDDRNRVMFYPKHSSLVKKIQTLLQDGIYPARFSIDEWSRQNIWSNWHSIVDLGNARGVTDKQKSVPRVVKFGIVITFQRNFQQLQEAIESIRLIYGDNENLEEYQYEIIIVQSTFNKELTTEQSQYITEFKRLTITDLLIEPIFQIWNSAELLKFQNTYDYLIIFDYQNQFLIDNPLDIIYNVIKETGADLISSSLQVQQKSSSNSMGLTTGGLPLTPTVTPSTSNSSSMVNSTLVYMGCNGIPGIMYNCYGSNNLIIKTDALVALSKKFPNELDYHFEIDQGGAWELYAEATNQGLLLETIPASLFISHKIEYEVPSTYKQELGVMRSFENILPASFGLTTLATRHFLTSKRIYMAEIISLSQANKELSDRYLKLQQQFERMKEPVREYNETGEEINTYQDQRKHIGLLFIRGHEKSGTSWLKKVINLHPRVFLAPNEFHFHFIQDGISKFTNSPWAASKEPYFSYTRNWYKSFVRHVMLSGVSPSLAPIIEWAGEKTPSPLAPIVSGSKYILIIRDGRDVVVSLFWHYVRLGGFEDWCGPDGKDTPLVDPRFVESYRTNSTWYTQNSQKLLEQEKCFRWIVKGWADRVREDQKTIQSLQTNPVIAQVYEVRYEELHRDPENTRTKMYEFLNLDPLEAEQLSIDDKTAPGGFDEHDPKGKFFRKGEIGDWVNYFTEDNKKWFKEEGGHVLIDLGYEINDSW
;
A
#
# COMPACT_ATOMS: atom_id res chain seq x y z
N MET A 1 -17.58 -54.20 5.35
CA MET A 1 -18.95 -54.77 5.27
C MET A 1 -19.29 -55.06 3.82
N LYS A 2 -19.88 -56.24 3.57
CA LYS A 2 -20.10 -56.90 2.27
C LYS A 2 -21.14 -56.19 1.39
N SER A 3 -20.91 -56.30 0.08
CA SER A 3 -21.84 -56.19 -1.06
C SER A 3 -23.27 -55.68 -0.78
N ILE A 4 -23.54 -54.44 -1.18
CA ILE A 4 -24.89 -54.00 -1.54
C ILE A 4 -24.82 -53.54 -3.00
N LYS A 5 -25.44 -54.31 -3.91
CA LYS A 5 -25.76 -53.85 -5.27
C LYS A 5 -26.78 -52.74 -5.13
N ILE A 6 -26.36 -51.50 -5.33
CA ILE A 6 -27.25 -50.34 -5.28
C ILE A 6 -27.70 -50.00 -6.70
N ASN A 7 -28.99 -50.25 -6.97
CA ASN A 7 -29.67 -49.98 -8.23
C ASN A 7 -29.80 -48.45 -8.48
N LYS A 8 -29.89 -48.00 -9.75
CA LYS A 8 -29.90 -46.57 -10.20
C LYS A 8 -30.95 -45.68 -9.52
N LYS A 9 -31.91 -46.23 -8.77
CA LYS A 9 -32.89 -45.48 -7.98
C LYS A 9 -32.35 -44.95 -6.64
N ASN A 10 -31.23 -45.48 -6.13
CA ASN A 10 -30.67 -45.10 -4.82
C ASN A 10 -29.59 -44.01 -4.89
N THR A 11 -29.05 -43.68 -6.07
CA THR A 11 -28.07 -42.58 -6.23
C THR A 11 -28.68 -41.22 -5.88
N LYS A 12 -29.97 -41.00 -6.16
CA LYS A 12 -30.70 -39.81 -5.70
C LYS A 12 -30.87 -39.78 -4.18
N TYR A 13 -31.03 -40.94 -3.53
CA TYR A 13 -31.12 -41.03 -2.07
C TYR A 13 -29.77 -40.77 -1.40
N ILE A 14 -28.66 -41.25 -1.97
CA ILE A 14 -27.31 -41.00 -1.46
C ILE A 14 -26.92 -39.53 -1.68
N ILE A 15 -27.21 -38.95 -2.84
CA ILE A 15 -26.97 -37.51 -3.11
C ILE A 15 -27.83 -36.66 -2.17
N SER A 16 -29.10 -37.04 -1.92
CA SER A 16 -29.94 -36.33 -0.95
C SER A 16 -29.46 -36.53 0.49
N LEU A 17 -28.93 -37.69 0.87
CA LEU A 17 -28.35 -37.93 2.19
C LEU A 17 -27.06 -37.13 2.39
N ILE A 18 -26.22 -37.02 1.35
CA ILE A 18 -25.01 -36.18 1.34
C ILE A 18 -25.42 -34.71 1.43
N PHE A 19 -26.39 -34.26 0.63
CA PHE A 19 -26.92 -32.90 0.68
C PHE A 19 -27.54 -32.57 2.05
N LEU A 20 -28.23 -33.54 2.67
CA LEU A 20 -28.80 -33.40 4.02
C LEU A 20 -27.71 -33.41 5.10
N PHE A 21 -26.66 -34.23 4.98
CA PHE A 21 -25.49 -34.20 5.87
C PHE A 21 -24.71 -32.90 5.74
N THR A 22 -24.53 -32.40 4.52
CA THR A 22 -23.90 -31.10 4.24
C THR A 22 -24.75 -29.96 4.79
N LEU A 23 -26.08 -30.00 4.64
CA LEU A 23 -26.99 -29.03 5.25
C LEU A 23 -27.02 -29.13 6.77
N ILE A 24 -26.91 -30.31 7.37
CA ILE A 24 -26.83 -30.50 8.83
C ILE A 24 -25.47 -30.00 9.36
N ILE A 25 -24.37 -30.23 8.63
CA ILE A 25 -23.05 -29.70 8.99
C ILE A 25 -23.01 -28.18 8.84
N ILE A 26 -23.60 -27.63 7.77
CA ILE A 26 -23.77 -26.19 7.59
C ILE A 26 -24.65 -25.66 8.72
N TYR A 27 -25.80 -26.27 9.03
CA TYR A 27 -26.70 -25.82 10.10
C TYR A 27 -26.08 -25.93 11.50
N ILE A 28 -25.31 -26.98 11.80
CA ILE A 28 -24.56 -27.13 13.06
C ILE A 28 -23.43 -26.12 13.16
N ASN A 29 -22.71 -25.84 12.06
CA ASN A 29 -21.65 -24.81 12.03
C ASN A 29 -22.23 -23.39 12.07
N THR A 30 -23.33 -23.13 11.37
CA THR A 30 -24.03 -21.84 11.43
C THR A 30 -24.61 -21.62 12.81
N ASN A 31 -25.19 -22.64 13.47
CA ASN A 31 -25.66 -22.50 14.86
C ASN A 31 -24.53 -22.49 15.89
N LYS A 32 -23.40 -23.17 15.67
CA LYS A 32 -22.20 -23.00 16.50
C LYS A 32 -21.61 -21.61 16.34
N ILE A 33 -21.56 -21.04 15.13
CA ILE A 33 -21.12 -19.67 14.88
C ILE A 33 -22.14 -18.67 15.43
N LYS A 34 -23.44 -18.95 15.34
CA LYS A 34 -24.49 -18.11 15.94
C LYS A 34 -24.44 -18.15 17.46
N LYS A 35 -24.18 -19.32 18.05
CA LYS A 35 -24.02 -19.50 19.49
C LYS A 35 -22.69 -18.94 20.00
N LEU A 36 -21.60 -19.06 19.24
CA LEU A 36 -20.33 -18.41 19.53
C LEU A 36 -20.45 -16.90 19.42
N ASN A 37 -21.19 -16.39 18.42
CA ASN A 37 -21.51 -14.97 18.29
C ASN A 37 -22.46 -14.51 19.40
N GLU A 38 -23.47 -15.28 19.79
CA GLU A 38 -24.37 -14.96 20.91
C GLU A 38 -23.67 -15.07 22.26
N ASP A 39 -22.72 -15.99 22.44
CA ASP A 39 -21.91 -16.14 23.64
C ASP A 39 -20.83 -15.03 23.71
N LEU A 40 -20.25 -14.61 22.57
CA LEU A 40 -19.41 -13.39 22.46
C LEU A 40 -20.23 -12.12 22.69
N TYR A 41 -21.47 -12.06 22.20
CA TYR A 41 -22.39 -10.94 22.43
C TYR A 41 -22.86 -10.90 23.88
N ARG A 42 -23.06 -12.05 24.54
CA ARG A 42 -23.43 -12.16 25.96
C ARG A 42 -22.25 -11.97 26.90
N GLN A 43 -21.04 -12.40 26.55
CA GLN A 43 -19.82 -12.09 27.31
C GLN A 43 -19.48 -10.59 27.23
N ASN A 44 -19.68 -9.95 26.06
CA ASN A 44 -19.54 -8.50 25.92
C ASN A 44 -20.67 -7.72 26.62
N ASN A 45 -21.90 -8.22 26.65
CA ASN A 45 -23.02 -7.54 27.32
C ASN A 45 -23.10 -7.75 28.83
N ASN A 46 -22.51 -8.82 29.39
CA ASN A 46 -22.50 -9.03 30.85
C ASN A 46 -21.42 -8.23 31.59
N ILE A 47 -20.55 -7.50 30.88
CA ILE A 47 -19.62 -6.54 31.48
C ILE A 47 -20.14 -5.09 31.36
N VAL A 48 -21.22 -4.84 30.60
CA VAL A 48 -21.82 -3.50 30.45
C VAL A 48 -23.34 -3.57 30.53
N THR A 49 -23.87 -3.89 31.71
CA THR A 49 -25.27 -3.56 32.05
C THR A 49 -25.30 -2.31 32.92
N GLY A 50 -25.17 -1.17 32.24
CA GLY A 50 -25.34 0.16 32.79
C GLY A 50 -25.73 1.14 31.68
N TYR A 51 -26.78 0.82 30.92
CA TYR A 51 -27.27 1.68 29.84
C TYR A 51 -27.94 2.94 30.40
N GLY A 52 -27.35 4.09 30.07
CA GLY A 52 -27.97 5.40 30.10
C GLY A 52 -27.11 6.42 29.36
N LYS A 53 -27.57 6.84 28.15
CA LYS A 53 -27.07 7.88 27.22
C LYS A 53 -26.18 7.42 26.05
N GLU A 54 -26.75 7.42 24.85
CA GLU A 54 -26.10 7.23 23.55
C GLU A 54 -25.36 8.49 23.03
N ASP A 55 -24.72 9.29 23.90
CA ASP A 55 -24.10 10.57 23.50
C ASP A 55 -22.58 10.66 23.69
N GLU A 56 -21.91 9.59 24.11
CA GLU A 56 -20.49 9.62 24.47
C GLU A 56 -19.62 8.88 23.45
N ILE A 57 -19.21 9.59 22.38
CA ILE A 57 -18.04 9.19 21.60
C ILE A 57 -16.80 9.59 22.42
N PHE A 58 -16.20 8.59 23.07
CA PHE A 58 -14.94 8.60 23.83
C PHE A 58 -14.90 9.38 25.16
N PRO A 59 -15.49 8.86 26.24
CA PRO A 59 -15.15 9.32 27.58
C PRO A 59 -13.89 8.57 28.05
N PHE A 60 -12.69 9.13 27.83
CA PHE A 60 -11.47 8.57 28.42
C PHE A 60 -10.86 9.53 29.44
N LEU A 61 -11.51 9.60 30.60
CA LEU A 61 -10.94 10.11 31.84
C LEU A 61 -10.57 8.93 32.77
N ASN A 62 -9.75 8.00 32.29
CA ASN A 62 -8.79 7.38 33.20
C ASN A 62 -7.58 8.30 33.15
N GLN A 63 -7.39 9.16 34.16
CA GLN A 63 -6.15 9.91 34.27
C GLN A 63 -5.02 8.88 34.41
N TYR A 64 -4.08 8.81 33.46
CA TYR A 64 -2.78 8.26 33.77
C TYR A 64 -2.28 9.07 34.96
N SER A 65 -2.16 8.41 36.08
CA SER A 65 -1.53 8.96 37.26
C SER A 65 -0.25 8.16 37.43
N PRO A 66 0.92 8.74 37.15
CA PRO A 66 2.19 8.03 37.30
C PRO A 66 2.23 7.51 38.73
N ARG A 67 2.21 6.18 38.94
CA ARG A 67 2.06 5.48 40.24
C ARG A 67 2.18 6.45 41.42
N ILE A 68 1.03 7.00 41.82
CA ILE A 68 0.93 8.03 42.86
C ILE A 68 1.50 7.43 44.14
N ASN A 69 2.69 7.89 44.52
CA ASN A 69 3.10 8.04 45.92
C ASN A 69 4.44 8.78 46.05
N SER A 70 5.15 9.12 44.96
CA SER A 70 6.42 9.89 45.04
C SER A 70 6.64 11.01 44.01
N ASN A 71 5.82 11.15 42.96
CA ASN A 71 6.27 11.84 41.73
C ASN A 71 5.61 13.21 41.43
N TYR A 72 4.62 13.66 42.20
CA TYR A 72 4.15 15.05 42.08
C TYR A 72 5.20 16.04 42.62
N GLU A 73 5.95 15.62 43.65
CA GLU A 73 7.07 16.37 44.22
C GLU A 73 8.25 16.53 43.24
N SER A 74 8.54 15.53 42.39
CA SER A 74 9.65 15.60 41.43
C SER A 74 9.38 16.54 40.26
N VAL A 75 8.14 16.59 39.75
CA VAL A 75 7.75 17.56 38.71
C VAL A 75 7.73 18.97 39.29
N GLN A 76 7.31 19.15 40.55
CA GLN A 76 7.45 20.43 41.25
C GLN A 76 8.93 20.82 41.45
N GLN A 77 9.82 19.86 41.73
CA GLN A 77 11.28 20.13 41.79
C GLN A 77 11.85 20.60 40.46
N TRP A 78 11.39 20.09 39.31
CA TRP A 78 11.84 20.53 37.99
C TRP A 78 11.27 21.89 37.56
N ALA A 79 10.21 22.36 38.21
CA ALA A 79 9.65 23.69 37.95
C ALA A 79 10.32 24.81 38.78
N LEU A 80 11.14 24.47 39.77
CA LEU A 80 11.86 25.43 40.61
C LEU A 80 13.14 25.92 39.94
N ASP A 81 13.46 27.21 40.10
CA ASP A 81 14.68 27.82 39.58
C ASP A 81 15.92 27.22 40.28
N PRO A 82 16.84 26.58 39.57
CA PRO A 82 17.96 25.93 40.22
C PRO A 82 18.96 26.94 40.75
N THR A 83 19.31 26.79 42.02
CA THR A 83 20.21 27.69 42.76
C THR A 83 21.70 27.48 42.45
N GLY A 84 22.07 26.78 41.36
CA GLY A 84 23.46 26.42 41.07
C GLY A 84 23.81 26.14 39.60
N ALA A 85 25.13 26.11 39.30
CA ALA A 85 25.67 25.80 37.98
C ALA A 85 25.68 24.29 37.72
N TYR A 86 24.76 23.79 36.89
CA TYR A 86 24.70 22.38 36.51
C TYR A 86 25.71 22.00 35.42
N PRO A 87 26.12 20.71 35.37
CA PRO A 87 27.01 20.20 34.32
C PRO A 87 26.34 20.26 32.94
N LYS A 88 27.05 20.82 31.96
CA LYS A 88 26.61 20.84 30.56
C LYS A 88 26.71 19.45 29.94
N ARG A 89 25.72 19.08 29.14
CA ARG A 89 25.57 17.74 28.52
C ARG A 89 25.76 17.81 27.01
N ARG A 90 26.17 16.69 26.42
CA ARG A 90 26.22 16.46 24.97
C ARG A 90 24.92 15.78 24.56
N VAL A 91 23.99 16.57 24.03
CA VAL A 91 22.63 16.11 23.68
C VAL A 91 22.52 15.92 22.18
N CYS A 92 22.08 14.73 21.76
CA CYS A 92 21.74 14.44 20.38
C CYS A 92 20.22 14.37 20.22
N ILE A 93 19.67 14.97 19.17
CA ILE A 93 18.28 14.82 18.77
C ILE A 93 18.25 14.18 17.39
N VAL A 94 17.71 12.97 17.30
CA VAL A 94 17.53 12.24 16.04
C VAL A 94 16.08 12.39 15.60
N THR A 95 15.88 12.98 14.41
CA THR A 95 14.54 13.30 13.91
C THR A 95 14.44 13.18 12.39
N THR A 96 13.24 12.95 11.88
CA THR A 96 12.91 12.96 10.45
C THR A 96 12.57 14.36 9.94
N GLU A 97 12.33 15.30 10.86
CA GLU A 97 11.95 16.67 10.54
C GLU A 97 12.51 17.68 11.54
N ILE A 98 12.88 18.84 11.00
CA ILE A 98 13.28 20.03 11.75
C ILE A 98 12.98 21.27 10.89
N GLU A 99 12.74 22.43 11.51
CA GLU A 99 12.39 23.66 10.80
C GLU A 99 13.46 24.09 9.78
N GLY A 100 13.05 24.26 8.52
CA GLY A 100 13.91 24.70 7.41
C GLY A 100 14.19 23.61 6.36
N PRO A 101 15.10 22.64 6.63
CA PRO A 101 15.55 21.65 5.64
C PRO A 101 14.43 20.82 5.00
N VAL A 102 13.35 20.56 5.72
CA VAL A 102 12.18 19.84 5.23
C VAL A 102 10.89 20.62 5.53
N LEU A 103 9.80 20.26 4.84
CA LEU A 103 8.46 20.72 5.22
C LEU A 103 8.10 20.04 6.55
N GLY A 104 8.20 20.77 7.66
CA GLY A 104 8.03 20.22 9.01
C GLY A 104 6.57 20.07 9.43
N GLY A 105 6.32 19.11 10.31
CA GLY A 105 5.12 18.95 11.12
C GLY A 105 5.38 19.29 12.60
N GLY A 106 4.52 18.75 13.48
CA GLY A 106 4.56 19.07 14.90
C GLY A 106 5.82 18.59 15.64
N ILE A 107 6.43 17.49 15.18
CA ILE A 107 7.67 16.95 15.76
C ILE A 107 8.83 17.89 15.43
N GLY A 108 8.88 18.36 14.18
CA GLY A 108 9.92 19.27 13.70
C GLY A 108 9.93 20.57 14.48
N THR A 109 8.76 21.19 14.69
CA THR A 109 8.61 22.39 15.52
C THR A 109 9.07 22.16 16.97
N ALA A 110 8.63 21.05 17.59
CA ALA A 110 8.98 20.74 18.98
C ALA A 110 10.48 20.51 19.16
N TYR A 111 11.12 19.77 18.26
CA TYR A 111 12.56 19.51 18.32
C TYR A 111 13.42 20.68 17.88
N THR A 112 12.95 21.56 16.99
CA THR A 112 13.61 22.85 16.76
C THR A 112 13.62 23.66 18.07
N ALA A 113 12.47 23.82 18.71
CA ALA A 113 12.36 24.58 19.96
C ALA A 113 13.21 23.99 21.08
N LEU A 114 13.17 22.66 21.27
CA LEU A 114 13.99 21.97 22.25
C LEU A 114 15.49 22.15 21.96
N SER A 115 15.92 22.01 20.71
CA SER A 115 17.33 22.18 20.34
C SER A 115 17.86 23.59 20.62
N GLN A 116 17.03 24.62 20.40
CA GLN A 116 17.34 26.01 20.70
C GLN A 116 17.43 26.24 22.21
N LYS A 117 16.44 25.76 22.96
CA LYS A 117 16.41 25.93 24.42
C LYS A 117 17.60 25.24 25.10
N LEU A 118 17.95 24.03 24.68
CA LEU A 118 19.11 23.31 25.21
C LEU A 118 20.44 24.05 24.90
N LEU A 119 20.54 24.67 23.73
CA LEU A 119 21.71 25.50 23.41
C LEU A 119 21.76 26.77 24.28
N GLU A 120 20.62 27.43 24.51
CA GLU A 120 20.52 28.60 25.41
C GLU A 120 20.92 28.24 26.84
N ASP A 121 20.56 27.04 27.29
CA ASP A 121 20.98 26.50 28.59
C ASP A 121 22.46 26.06 28.60
N GLY A 122 23.18 26.18 27.48
CA GLY A 122 24.62 25.92 27.36
C GLY A 122 24.99 24.46 27.13
N HIS A 123 24.05 23.58 26.77
CA HIS A 123 24.35 22.21 26.34
C HIS A 123 25.01 22.20 24.95
N ASN A 124 25.78 21.14 24.66
CA ASN A 124 26.28 20.91 23.31
C ASN A 124 25.24 20.10 22.53
N VAL A 125 24.61 20.73 21.54
CA VAL A 125 23.46 20.16 20.83
C VAL A 125 23.83 19.72 19.42
N THR A 126 23.57 18.46 19.12
CA THR A 126 23.66 17.88 17.78
C THR A 126 22.29 17.40 17.32
N VAL A 127 21.84 17.83 16.14
CA VAL A 127 20.65 17.32 15.48
C VAL A 127 21.07 16.41 14.34
N ILE A 128 20.58 15.17 14.33
CA ILE A 128 20.70 14.24 13.20
C ILE A 128 19.36 14.22 12.46
N LEU A 129 19.34 14.82 11.26
CA LEU A 129 18.19 14.81 10.37
C LEU A 129 18.23 13.57 9.47
N VAL A 130 17.27 12.67 9.65
CA VAL A 130 17.14 11.40 8.92
C VAL A 130 16.14 11.55 7.78
N ASN A 131 16.45 12.42 6.82
CA ASN A 131 15.56 12.73 5.70
C ASN A 131 16.31 13.42 4.55
N GLN A 132 15.69 13.45 3.37
CA GLN A 132 16.14 14.25 2.24
C GLN A 132 15.75 15.72 2.44
N VAL A 133 16.71 16.62 2.20
CA VAL A 133 16.47 18.08 2.20
C VAL A 133 15.60 18.47 1.00
N LYS A 134 14.50 19.19 1.25
CA LYS A 134 13.51 19.55 0.21
C LYS A 134 13.75 20.92 -0.43
N LYS A 135 14.42 21.84 0.27
CA LYS A 135 14.70 23.21 -0.17
C LYS A 135 16.16 23.53 0.10
N LEU A 136 16.87 24.19 -0.82
CA LEU A 136 18.31 24.52 -0.71
C LEU A 136 19.19 23.26 -0.61
N THR A 137 20.51 23.42 -0.46
CA THR A 137 21.45 22.29 -0.38
C THR A 137 21.65 21.81 1.07
N PRO A 138 22.01 20.53 1.30
CA PRO A 138 22.39 20.04 2.62
C PRO A 138 23.47 20.90 3.29
N GLU A 139 24.50 21.32 2.53
CA GLU A 139 25.61 22.14 3.03
C GLU A 139 25.13 23.50 3.54
N HIS A 140 24.17 24.12 2.84
CA HIS A 140 23.58 25.37 3.27
C HIS A 140 22.96 25.25 4.67
N TRP A 141 22.16 24.20 4.90
CA TRP A 141 21.51 24.00 6.20
C TRP A 141 22.49 23.64 7.29
N VAL A 142 23.48 22.80 7.00
CA VAL A 142 24.56 22.48 7.94
C VAL A 142 25.29 23.74 8.38
N GLN A 143 25.61 24.65 7.44
CA GLN A 143 26.24 25.92 7.75
C GLN A 143 25.31 26.86 8.54
N LEU A 144 24.03 26.94 8.18
CA LEU A 144 23.05 27.79 8.87
C LEU A 144 22.86 27.34 10.33
N TYR A 145 22.63 26.06 10.57
CA TYR A 145 22.49 25.54 11.93
C TYR A 145 23.79 25.72 12.73
N ARG A 146 24.95 25.47 12.11
CA ARG A 146 26.26 25.73 12.74
C ARG A 146 26.43 27.21 13.12
N SER A 147 25.98 28.14 12.27
CA SER A 147 26.01 29.58 12.57
C SER A 147 25.11 29.96 13.75
N ARG A 148 24.10 29.13 14.04
CA ARG A 148 23.20 29.25 15.20
C ARG A 148 23.68 28.45 16.41
N GLY A 149 24.88 27.87 16.38
CA GLY A 149 25.46 27.10 17.49
C GLY A 149 24.99 25.65 17.61
N ILE A 150 24.18 25.14 16.67
CA ILE A 150 23.68 23.76 16.67
C ILE A 150 24.40 22.96 15.60
N ALA A 151 24.98 21.81 15.95
CA ALA A 151 25.54 20.91 14.94
C ALA A 151 24.41 20.17 14.21
N LEU A 152 24.29 20.33 12.90
CA LEU A 152 23.33 19.58 12.08
C LEU A 152 24.08 18.55 11.23
N GLU A 153 23.67 17.29 11.36
CA GLU A 153 24.14 16.16 10.56
C GLU A 153 22.96 15.64 9.73
N ILE A 154 23.15 15.44 8.42
CA ILE A 154 22.07 15.03 7.50
C ILE A 154 22.38 13.62 7.00
N LEU A 155 21.48 12.69 7.30
CA LEU A 155 21.54 11.31 6.85
C LEU A 155 20.49 11.08 5.75
N ASP A 156 20.88 11.36 4.50
CA ASP A 156 20.06 11.09 3.33
C ASP A 156 20.33 9.69 2.77
N PHE A 157 19.41 8.77 3.01
CA PHE A 157 19.56 7.39 2.56
C PHE A 157 18.98 7.14 1.16
N GLN A 158 18.17 8.04 0.60
CA GLN A 158 17.65 7.90 -0.77
C GLN A 158 18.67 8.33 -1.83
N LEU A 159 19.40 9.43 -1.58
CA LEU A 159 20.48 9.88 -2.47
C LEU A 159 21.66 8.89 -2.50
N ASN A 160 21.98 8.24 -1.38
CA ASN A 160 23.03 7.22 -1.34
C ASN A 160 22.67 5.98 -2.19
N LEU A 161 21.39 5.60 -2.27
CA LEU A 161 20.93 4.52 -3.15
C LEU A 161 21.02 4.93 -4.63
N LEU A 162 20.59 6.15 -4.97
CA LEU A 162 20.57 6.67 -6.36
C LEU A 162 21.96 7.04 -6.91
N GLN A 163 22.86 7.58 -6.08
CA GLN A 163 24.24 7.91 -6.49
C GLN A 163 25.09 6.65 -6.72
N MET A 164 24.80 5.57 -6.00
CA MET A 164 25.44 4.26 -6.20
C MET A 164 24.90 3.53 -7.44
N GLU A 165 23.66 3.77 -7.87
CA GLU A 165 23.13 3.29 -9.17
C GLU A 165 23.80 3.95 -10.39
N GLN A 166 24.31 5.18 -10.23
CA GLN A 166 24.94 5.96 -11.32
C GLN A 166 26.43 5.66 -11.52
N GLN A 167 27.10 5.02 -10.54
CA GLN A 167 28.49 4.57 -10.68
C GLN A 167 28.50 3.19 -11.36
N ASN A 168 28.92 3.17 -12.63
CA ASN A 168 28.96 2.03 -13.55
C ASN A 168 29.99 0.94 -13.16
N THR A 169 29.93 0.39 -11.94
CA THR A 169 30.73 -0.79 -11.56
C THR A 169 30.00 -2.08 -11.94
N ALA A 170 30.75 -3.09 -12.35
CA ALA A 170 30.25 -4.41 -12.82
C ALA A 170 29.43 -5.20 -11.78
N ASP A 171 29.32 -4.69 -10.57
CA ASP A 171 28.57 -5.17 -9.42
C ASP A 171 27.08 -4.76 -9.45
N LYS A 172 26.42 -4.89 -10.61
CA LYS A 172 24.96 -4.67 -10.71
C LYS A 172 24.12 -5.78 -10.07
N ALA A 173 24.73 -6.93 -9.77
CA ALA A 173 24.08 -8.07 -9.11
C ALA A 173 24.00 -7.94 -7.57
N THR A 174 24.58 -6.88 -6.99
CA THR A 174 24.89 -6.81 -5.56
C THR A 174 24.13 -5.72 -4.79
N LEU A 175 23.11 -5.08 -5.39
CA LEU A 175 22.26 -4.10 -4.69
C LEU A 175 20.77 -4.38 -4.89
N GLY A 176 20.24 -5.36 -4.15
CA GLY A 176 18.81 -5.56 -3.98
C GLY A 176 18.37 -5.13 -2.58
N VAL A 177 17.80 -3.93 -2.43
CA VAL A 177 16.98 -3.61 -1.25
C VAL A 177 15.59 -4.18 -1.50
N ILE A 178 15.32 -5.41 -1.03
CA ILE A 178 14.06 -6.12 -1.30
C ILE A 178 13.41 -6.45 0.05
N GLY A 179 12.20 -5.96 0.32
CA GLY A 179 11.35 -6.50 1.41
C GLY A 179 11.40 -5.85 2.82
N CYS A 180 12.07 -4.70 3.02
CA CYS A 180 12.09 -3.97 4.31
C CYS A 180 11.33 -2.62 4.26
N THR A 181 10.69 -2.18 5.35
CA THR A 181 10.12 -0.82 5.38
C THR A 181 11.21 0.25 5.42
N GLY A 182 10.92 1.41 4.84
CA GLY A 182 11.78 2.58 4.97
C GLY A 182 12.06 2.99 6.43
N ALA A 183 11.18 2.63 7.38
CA ALA A 183 11.35 2.90 8.81
C ALA A 183 12.46 2.03 9.44
N CYS A 184 12.41 0.72 9.21
CA CYS A 184 13.42 -0.22 9.69
C CYS A 184 14.82 0.11 9.14
N ILE A 185 14.91 0.45 7.84
CA ILE A 185 16.16 0.90 7.21
C ILE A 185 16.73 2.14 7.92
N ARG A 186 15.89 3.16 8.14
CA ARG A 186 16.30 4.38 8.84
C ARG A 186 16.81 4.07 10.25
N SER A 187 16.07 3.27 11.02
CA SER A 187 16.48 2.89 12.38
C SER A 187 17.85 2.22 12.38
N TYR A 188 18.07 1.25 11.49
CA TYR A 188 19.33 0.52 11.45
C TYR A 188 20.50 1.40 11.04
N LYS A 189 20.33 2.22 10.00
CA LYS A 189 21.38 3.14 9.54
C LYS A 189 21.73 4.19 10.58
N VAL A 190 20.74 4.67 11.33
CA VAL A 190 20.98 5.53 12.48
C VAL A 190 21.80 4.80 13.55
N TYR A 191 21.43 3.57 13.90
CA TYR A 191 22.22 2.75 14.81
C TYR A 191 23.67 2.60 14.33
N GLN A 192 23.92 2.24 13.06
CA GLN A 192 25.28 2.13 12.51
C GLN A 192 26.06 3.45 12.62
N TYR A 193 25.40 4.59 12.41
CA TYR A 193 26.01 5.92 12.53
C TYR A 193 26.38 6.23 13.99
N LEU A 194 25.46 5.96 14.92
CA LEU A 194 25.62 6.22 16.35
C LEU A 194 26.60 5.24 17.02
N GLN A 195 26.61 3.97 16.62
CA GLN A 195 27.49 2.91 17.15
C GLN A 195 28.97 3.32 17.06
N LYS A 196 29.38 3.87 15.91
CA LYS A 196 30.73 4.42 15.66
C LYS A 196 31.07 5.64 16.53
N ARG A 197 30.09 6.17 17.26
CA ARG A 197 30.15 7.39 18.08
C ARG A 197 29.50 7.14 19.45
N SER A 198 29.52 5.89 19.93
CA SER A 198 28.75 5.46 21.10
C SER A 198 29.14 6.14 22.42
N GLU A 199 30.28 6.85 22.46
CA GLU A 199 30.73 7.63 23.61
C GLU A 199 30.56 9.16 23.43
N HIS A 200 30.01 9.62 22.30
CA HIS A 200 29.95 11.05 21.95
C HIS A 200 28.80 11.80 22.62
N PHE A 201 27.74 11.10 23.04
CA PHE A 201 26.53 11.71 23.55
C PHE A 201 26.17 11.19 24.94
N ASP A 202 25.75 12.09 25.81
CA ASP A 202 25.26 11.75 27.15
C ASP A 202 23.77 11.43 27.10
N ILE A 203 23.01 12.11 26.24
CA ILE A 203 21.57 11.95 26.05
C ILE A 203 21.26 11.91 24.55
N ILE A 204 20.48 10.94 24.11
CA ILE A 204 19.96 10.86 22.74
C ILE A 204 18.44 10.84 22.77
N HIS A 205 17.83 11.83 22.12
CA HIS A 205 16.39 11.90 21.88
C HIS A 205 16.04 11.27 20.53
N PHE A 206 15.04 10.41 20.55
CA PHE A 206 14.30 9.96 19.38
C PHE A 206 12.83 10.37 19.54
N HIS A 207 12.09 10.48 18.45
CA HIS A 207 10.62 10.45 18.52
C HIS A 207 10.11 9.01 18.30
N ASP A 208 8.89 8.75 18.78
CA ASP A 208 8.21 7.47 18.65
C ASP A 208 7.94 7.08 17.19
N ASN A 209 7.47 8.02 16.37
CA ASN A 209 7.01 7.77 15.00
C ASN A 209 8.08 7.10 14.11
N GLY A 210 7.73 5.94 13.55
CA GLY A 210 8.60 5.17 12.67
C GLY A 210 9.71 4.38 13.38
N GLY A 211 9.75 4.35 14.71
CA GLY A 211 10.60 3.44 15.48
C GLY A 211 12.10 3.59 15.24
N MET A 212 12.56 4.81 14.94
CA MET A 212 13.98 5.06 14.58
C MET A 212 14.96 4.67 15.70
N GLY A 213 14.54 4.77 16.95
CA GLY A 213 15.37 4.41 18.10
C GLY A 213 15.70 2.93 18.20
N TYR A 214 14.86 2.05 17.64
CA TYR A 214 14.79 0.62 17.97
C TYR A 214 16.16 -0.07 18.09
N PHE A 215 16.97 -0.09 17.04
CA PHE A 215 18.26 -0.79 17.09
C PHE A 215 19.28 -0.16 18.04
N SER A 216 19.19 1.15 18.29
CA SER A 216 20.09 1.85 19.21
C SER A 216 19.74 1.54 20.67
N VAL A 217 18.46 1.59 21.03
CA VAL A 217 18.00 1.20 22.38
C VAL A 217 18.14 -0.31 22.62
N LEU A 218 17.87 -1.15 21.61
CA LEU A 218 18.09 -2.60 21.71
C LEU A 218 19.56 -2.93 21.99
N SER A 219 20.49 -2.30 21.26
CA SER A 219 21.92 -2.48 21.48
C SER A 219 22.37 -2.03 22.87
N ARG A 220 21.70 -1.01 23.43
CA ARG A 220 21.93 -0.54 24.80
C ARG A 220 21.40 -1.49 25.86
N HIS A 221 20.18 -1.97 25.68
CA HIS A 221 19.51 -2.96 26.53
C HIS A 221 20.33 -4.25 26.63
N GLN A 222 20.94 -4.66 25.52
CA GLN A 222 21.82 -5.83 25.44
C GLN A 222 23.24 -5.60 25.98
N GLY A 223 23.56 -4.39 26.45
CA GLY A 223 24.87 -4.03 26.98
C GLY A 223 26.01 -4.05 25.95
N LEU A 224 25.70 -3.96 24.66
CA LEU A 224 26.70 -3.98 23.59
C LEU A 224 27.34 -2.61 23.38
N TYR A 225 26.51 -1.57 23.17
CA TYR A 225 26.96 -0.19 22.96
C TYR A 225 26.21 0.78 23.87
N PHE A 226 26.66 2.05 23.88
CA PHE A 226 25.96 3.17 24.53
C PHE A 226 25.84 3.08 26.06
N LYS A 227 26.69 2.30 26.74
CA LYS A 227 26.61 2.05 28.21
C LYS A 227 26.50 3.32 29.07
N ARG A 228 26.97 4.47 28.59
CA ARG A 228 26.98 5.78 29.28
C ARG A 228 26.00 6.81 28.71
N THR A 229 25.11 6.39 27.82
CA THR A 229 24.15 7.25 27.13
C THR A 229 22.74 6.93 27.60
N LEU A 230 21.96 7.98 27.89
CA LEU A 230 20.53 7.88 28.15
C LEU A 230 19.73 8.01 26.85
N PHE A 231 18.76 7.12 26.65
CA PHE A 231 17.82 7.18 25.54
C PHE A 231 16.47 7.73 25.99
N VAL A 232 15.99 8.76 25.27
CA VAL A 232 14.70 9.40 25.51
C VAL A 232 13.84 9.24 24.26
N ILE A 233 12.63 8.72 24.43
CA ILE A 233 11.62 8.70 23.37
C ILE A 233 10.59 9.80 23.60
N GLY A 234 10.44 10.69 22.62
CA GLY A 234 9.37 11.66 22.54
C GLY A 234 8.08 11.01 22.02
N GLY A 235 7.07 10.88 22.89
CA GLY A 235 5.77 10.26 22.56
C GLY A 235 4.85 11.23 21.81
N HIS A 236 5.18 11.58 20.57
CA HIS A 236 4.50 12.60 19.78
C HIS A 236 3.28 12.09 19.02
N GLY A 237 3.22 10.81 18.67
CA GLY A 237 2.16 10.24 17.87
C GLY A 237 2.65 9.03 17.08
N PRO A 238 2.51 7.81 17.63
CA PRO A 238 2.96 6.60 16.95
C PRO A 238 2.13 6.32 15.69
N HIS A 239 2.71 5.57 14.77
CA HIS A 239 2.16 5.28 13.45
C HIS A 239 0.76 4.65 13.52
N LEU A 240 0.53 3.74 14.47
CA LEU A 240 -0.78 3.11 14.63
C LEU A 240 -1.87 4.13 15.02
N TRP A 241 -1.59 4.99 16.00
CA TRP A 241 -2.49 6.06 16.43
C TRP A 241 -2.81 7.02 15.27
N GLU A 242 -1.79 7.46 14.54
CA GLU A 242 -1.93 8.38 13.41
C GLU A 242 -2.80 7.77 12.29
N ARG A 243 -2.60 6.49 11.95
CA ARG A 243 -3.34 5.84 10.88
C ARG A 243 -4.80 5.58 11.24
N THR A 244 -5.06 5.09 12.44
CA THR A 244 -6.43 4.90 12.93
C THR A 244 -7.18 6.22 12.96
N ALA A 245 -6.53 7.30 13.38
CA ALA A 245 -7.10 8.66 13.37
C ALA A 245 -7.43 9.22 11.98
N ASN A 246 -6.73 8.75 10.94
CA ASN A 246 -6.96 9.14 9.54
C ASN A 246 -7.92 8.18 8.80
N SER A 247 -8.56 7.23 9.50
CA SER A 247 -9.36 6.15 8.88
C SER A 247 -8.57 5.37 7.81
N ALA A 248 -7.24 5.30 7.94
CA ALA A 248 -6.39 4.66 6.97
C ALA A 248 -6.32 3.15 7.19
N ASN A 249 -6.39 2.36 6.12
CA ASN A 249 -6.34 0.90 6.23
C ASN A 249 -5.01 0.41 6.82
N LEU A 250 -5.09 -0.63 7.67
CA LEU A 250 -3.97 -1.39 8.23
C LEU A 250 -3.90 -2.78 7.58
N ASP A 251 -3.84 -2.79 6.25
CA ASP A 251 -4.00 -4.01 5.43
C ASP A 251 -2.68 -4.52 4.85
N ASP A 252 -1.55 -3.97 5.29
CA ASP A 252 -0.19 -4.30 4.85
C ASP A 252 0.68 -4.66 6.05
N GLY A 253 1.36 -5.82 6.00
CA GLY A 253 2.24 -6.32 7.07
C GLY A 253 3.36 -5.34 7.44
N LYS A 254 3.72 -4.43 6.54
CA LYS A 254 4.67 -3.35 6.81
C LYS A 254 4.27 -2.46 8.01
N HIS A 255 2.97 -2.33 8.26
CA HIS A 255 2.46 -1.54 9.38
C HIS A 255 2.66 -2.24 10.72
N PHE A 256 2.66 -3.58 10.73
CA PHE A 256 3.04 -4.36 11.89
C PHE A 256 4.53 -4.20 12.20
N GLU A 257 5.40 -4.24 11.18
CA GLU A 257 6.83 -3.98 11.37
C GLU A 257 7.04 -2.62 12.05
N VAL A 258 6.46 -1.55 11.51
CA VAL A 258 6.59 -0.21 12.10
C VAL A 258 6.09 -0.19 13.55
N ASP A 259 4.88 -0.69 13.82
CA ASP A 259 4.32 -0.73 15.19
C ASP A 259 5.22 -1.51 16.17
N TYR A 260 5.83 -2.62 15.73
CA TYR A 260 6.80 -3.37 16.53
C TYR A 260 8.04 -2.54 16.88
N LEU A 261 8.65 -1.89 15.88
CA LEU A 261 9.83 -1.04 16.13
C LEU A 261 9.50 0.13 17.06
N GLU A 262 8.32 0.75 16.93
CA GLU A 262 7.90 1.86 17.80
C GLU A 262 7.69 1.39 19.25
N ARG A 263 6.96 0.29 19.45
CA ARG A 263 6.72 -0.31 20.77
C ARG A 263 8.03 -0.67 21.46
N LYS A 264 8.92 -1.37 20.75
CA LYS A 264 10.22 -1.76 21.30
C LYS A 264 11.15 -0.59 21.53
N SER A 265 11.05 0.48 20.72
CA SER A 265 11.79 1.71 20.98
C SER A 265 11.38 2.33 22.32
N VAL A 266 10.08 2.35 22.63
CA VAL A 266 9.55 2.87 23.90
C VAL A 266 9.86 1.94 25.08
N GLU A 267 9.58 0.65 24.94
CA GLU A 267 9.76 -0.36 25.99
C GLU A 267 11.20 -0.41 26.52
N LEU A 268 12.18 -0.30 25.62
CA LEU A 268 13.61 -0.45 25.93
C LEU A 268 14.32 0.88 26.25
N ALA A 269 13.62 2.01 26.18
CA ALA A 269 14.21 3.31 26.47
C ALA A 269 14.33 3.58 27.97
N ASP A 270 15.29 4.44 28.33
CA ASP A 270 15.43 4.89 29.71
C ASP A 270 14.26 5.80 30.11
N TRP A 271 13.82 6.67 29.19
CA TRP A 271 12.76 7.66 29.42
C TRP A 271 11.77 7.74 28.26
N LEU A 272 10.49 7.87 28.59
CA LEU A 272 9.43 8.27 27.68
C LEU A 272 8.90 9.63 28.13
N ILE A 273 9.00 10.64 27.26
CA ILE A 273 8.47 11.98 27.52
C ILE A 273 7.41 12.27 26.46
N SER A 274 6.17 12.44 26.89
CA SER A 274 5.06 12.77 25.99
C SER A 274 4.56 14.18 26.25
N PRO A 275 4.06 14.92 25.24
CA PRO A 275 3.50 16.25 25.48
C PRO A 275 2.10 16.23 26.10
N SER A 276 1.45 15.07 26.20
CA SER A 276 0.17 14.93 26.88
C SER A 276 0.03 13.62 27.66
N ASN A 277 -0.79 13.67 28.69
CA ASN A 277 -1.25 12.51 29.44
C ASN A 277 -2.15 11.62 28.57
N TYR A 278 -2.92 12.22 27.67
CA TYR A 278 -3.72 11.52 26.67
C TYR A 278 -2.91 10.47 25.90
N MET A 279 -1.71 10.80 25.42
CA MET A 279 -0.92 9.86 24.62
C MET A 279 -0.36 8.72 25.47
N LEU A 280 0.10 8.99 26.70
CA LEU A 280 0.53 7.93 27.63
C LEU A 280 -0.61 6.95 27.93
N ASN A 281 -1.81 7.48 28.17
CA ASN A 281 -3.02 6.69 28.34
C ASN A 281 -3.36 5.87 27.10
N TRP A 282 -3.28 6.47 25.91
CA TRP A 282 -3.53 5.79 24.66
C TRP A 282 -2.57 4.61 24.48
N MET A 283 -1.27 4.81 24.70
CA MET A 283 -0.26 3.75 24.60
C MET A 283 -0.56 2.60 25.58
N LEU A 284 -0.85 2.88 26.86
CA LEU A 284 -1.21 1.84 27.84
C LEU A 284 -2.48 1.08 27.44
N SER A 285 -3.53 1.80 27.03
CA SER A 285 -4.79 1.17 26.58
C SER A 285 -4.61 0.32 25.32
N SER A 286 -3.59 0.64 24.51
CA SER A 286 -3.21 -0.08 23.30
C SER A 286 -2.19 -1.20 23.57
N GLY A 287 -1.97 -1.55 24.84
CA GLY A 287 -1.10 -2.64 25.27
C GLY A 287 0.41 -2.36 25.18
N TRP A 288 0.82 -1.10 25.17
CA TRP A 288 2.25 -0.75 25.18
C TRP A 288 2.84 -0.94 26.58
N VAL A 289 4.08 -1.43 26.62
CA VAL A 289 4.88 -1.44 27.85
C VAL A 289 5.65 -0.12 27.90
N LEU A 290 5.33 0.71 28.88
CA LEU A 290 6.00 1.99 29.07
C LEU A 290 7.20 1.84 30.02
N PRO A 291 8.30 2.57 29.80
CA PRO A 291 9.43 2.53 30.71
C PRO A 291 9.04 3.12 32.07
N LYS A 292 9.77 2.72 33.13
CA LYS A 292 9.52 3.21 34.50
C LYS A 292 9.45 4.73 34.58
N HIS A 293 10.25 5.41 33.76
CA HIS A 293 10.34 6.85 33.68
C HIS A 293 9.51 7.41 32.51
N SER A 294 8.18 7.43 32.69
CA SER A 294 7.23 7.96 31.72
C SER A 294 6.56 9.24 32.25
N TYR A 295 6.74 10.37 31.55
CA TYR A 295 6.33 11.70 32.04
C TYR A 295 5.66 12.55 30.96
N VAL A 296 4.90 13.55 31.43
CA VAL A 296 4.24 14.55 30.58
C VAL A 296 5.02 15.86 30.63
N HIS A 297 5.73 16.20 29.55
CA HIS A 297 6.32 17.54 29.35
C HIS A 297 5.77 18.14 28.06
N GLN A 298 4.97 19.21 28.19
CA GLN A 298 4.37 19.88 27.04
C GLN A 298 5.43 20.43 26.08
N ASN A 299 5.14 20.41 24.78
CA ASN A 299 6.06 20.89 23.74
C ASN A 299 6.41 22.37 23.91
N LEU A 300 7.66 22.73 23.60
CA LEU A 300 8.10 24.11 23.41
C LEU A 300 7.77 24.60 22.00
N LEU A 301 7.72 25.92 21.80
CA LEU A 301 7.60 26.56 20.49
C LEU A 301 8.87 27.34 20.12
N PRO A 302 9.25 27.40 18.83
CA PRO A 302 10.43 28.14 18.40
C PRO A 302 10.16 29.66 18.37
N GLY A 303 11.15 30.46 18.78
CA GLY A 303 11.12 31.93 18.68
C GLY A 303 11.25 32.68 20.02
N GLN A 304 11.62 33.97 19.95
CA GLN A 304 11.95 34.82 21.11
C GLN A 304 10.76 35.65 21.65
N ASN A 305 9.58 35.58 21.06
CA ASN A 305 8.44 36.43 21.44
C ASN A 305 7.70 35.89 22.66
N GLN A 306 8.37 35.98 23.81
CA GLN A 306 7.80 35.72 25.13
C GLN A 306 7.05 36.97 25.58
N ILE A 307 5.76 37.08 25.23
CA ILE A 307 4.92 38.10 25.86
C ILE A 307 4.49 37.54 27.20
N LEU A 308 5.04 38.08 28.29
CA LEU A 308 4.53 37.88 29.65
C LEU A 308 3.02 38.12 29.63
N PHE A 309 2.24 37.14 30.09
CA PHE A 309 0.81 37.29 30.26
C PHE A 309 0.61 38.35 31.35
N LEU A 310 0.45 39.61 30.96
CA LEU A 310 0.06 40.66 31.88
C LEU A 310 -1.36 40.33 32.33
N GLU A 311 -1.58 40.23 33.65
CA GLU A 311 -2.90 40.13 34.26
C GLU A 311 -3.68 41.43 33.99
N THR A 312 -4.08 41.62 32.75
CA THR A 312 -5.05 42.62 32.33
C THR A 312 -6.43 42.00 32.43
N ASP A 313 -7.44 42.80 32.81
CA ASP A 313 -8.83 42.37 32.98
C ASP A 313 -9.36 41.78 31.66
N LEU A 314 -9.40 40.44 31.54
CA LEU A 314 -9.64 39.75 30.27
C LEU A 314 -11.03 40.06 29.68
N GLU A 315 -12.02 40.41 30.51
CA GLU A 315 -13.33 40.85 30.03
C GLU A 315 -13.27 42.19 29.30
N SER A 316 -12.29 43.06 29.64
CA SER A 316 -12.08 44.34 28.95
C SER A 316 -11.53 44.18 27.52
N MET A 317 -11.05 42.98 27.15
CA MET A 317 -10.54 42.63 25.82
C MET A 317 -11.54 41.83 24.96
N LYS A 318 -12.83 41.96 25.27
CA LYS A 318 -13.90 41.29 24.52
C LYS A 318 -14.15 42.03 23.19
N HIS A 319 -14.00 41.30 22.08
CA HIS A 319 -14.16 41.83 20.73
C HIS A 319 -15.14 41.00 19.89
N ASN A 320 -15.71 41.60 18.85
CA ASN A 320 -16.44 40.88 17.82
C ASN A 320 -15.47 40.39 16.74
N PHE A 321 -15.81 39.31 16.04
CA PHE A 321 -15.02 38.79 14.94
C PHE A 321 -15.79 38.83 13.62
N HIS A 322 -15.08 39.14 12.54
CA HIS A 322 -15.61 39.09 11.18
C HIS A 322 -14.86 38.08 10.30
N GLU A 323 -13.84 37.38 10.83
CA GLU A 323 -13.13 36.31 10.14
C GLU A 323 -13.03 35.05 11.00
N LEU A 324 -13.48 33.91 10.45
CA LEU A 324 -13.39 32.59 11.07
C LEU A 324 -12.28 31.78 10.38
N VAL A 325 -11.25 31.38 11.11
CA VAL A 325 -10.07 30.71 10.52
C VAL A 325 -10.00 29.25 10.95
N PHE A 326 -10.12 28.32 10.01
CA PHE A 326 -9.71 26.93 10.22
C PHE A 326 -8.19 26.86 10.21
N PHE A 327 -7.58 26.37 11.30
CA PHE A 327 -6.12 26.35 11.43
C PHE A 327 -5.57 24.93 11.63
N GLY A 328 -4.94 24.40 10.58
CA GLY A 328 -4.36 23.06 10.54
C GLY A 328 -4.23 22.51 9.12
N ARG A 329 -3.57 21.36 8.97
CA ARG A 329 -3.52 20.64 7.69
C ARG A 329 -4.94 20.38 7.18
N LEU A 330 -5.17 20.56 5.88
CA LEU A 330 -6.50 20.43 5.29
C LEU A 330 -6.87 18.95 5.10
N GLU A 331 -7.15 18.23 6.19
CA GLU A 331 -7.46 16.79 6.24
C GLU A 331 -8.50 16.46 7.33
N SER A 332 -9.11 15.27 7.25
CA SER A 332 -10.15 14.81 8.20
C SER A 332 -9.67 14.73 9.65
N ARG A 333 -8.43 14.29 9.91
CA ARG A 333 -7.85 14.23 11.27
C ARG A 333 -7.72 15.60 11.94
N LYS A 334 -7.62 16.67 11.15
CA LYS A 334 -7.62 18.06 11.67
C LYS A 334 -9.03 18.66 11.73
N GLY A 335 -10.05 17.87 11.44
CA GLY A 335 -11.45 18.25 11.57
C GLY A 335 -11.99 19.06 10.41
N LEU A 336 -11.39 18.93 9.21
CA LEU A 336 -11.90 19.63 8.01
C LEU A 336 -13.39 19.32 7.78
N ASP A 337 -13.80 18.07 7.95
CA ASP A 337 -15.20 17.64 7.77
C ASP A 337 -16.14 18.26 8.83
N ILE A 338 -15.71 18.27 10.11
CA ILE A 338 -16.46 18.89 11.21
C ILE A 338 -16.66 20.38 10.94
N PHE A 339 -15.59 21.06 10.51
CA PHE A 339 -15.61 22.48 10.21
C PHE A 339 -16.48 22.80 9.00
N MET A 340 -16.31 22.08 7.89
CA MET A 340 -17.09 22.30 6.67
C MET A 340 -18.59 22.06 6.86
N ASN A 341 -18.96 21.02 7.62
CA ASN A 341 -20.36 20.76 7.98
C ASN A 341 -20.94 21.87 8.88
N ALA A 342 -20.13 22.47 9.75
CA ALA A 342 -20.56 23.63 10.53
C ALA A 342 -20.72 24.89 9.65
N VAL A 343 -19.81 25.12 8.70
CA VAL A 343 -19.90 26.23 7.73
C VAL A 343 -21.18 26.14 6.89
N GLU A 344 -21.56 24.94 6.45
CA GLU A 344 -22.80 24.72 5.70
C GLU A 344 -24.04 25.13 6.49
N VAL A 345 -24.13 24.74 7.77
CA VAL A 345 -25.24 25.13 8.64
C VAL A 345 -25.21 26.64 8.95
N LEU A 346 -24.03 27.22 9.11
CA LEU A 346 -23.85 28.63 9.47
C LEU A 346 -23.85 29.58 8.28
N ALA A 347 -23.86 29.11 7.03
CA ALA A 347 -23.76 29.95 5.84
C ALA A 347 -24.77 31.14 5.81
N PRO A 348 -26.06 30.98 6.19
CA PRO A 348 -26.98 32.12 6.29
C PRO A 348 -26.58 33.14 7.37
N THR A 349 -26.04 32.65 8.48
CA THR A 349 -25.56 33.50 9.59
C THR A 349 -24.32 34.28 9.17
N PHE A 350 -23.37 33.63 8.49
CA PHE A 350 -22.16 34.28 7.99
C PHE A 350 -22.46 35.35 6.94
N ARG A 351 -23.43 35.13 6.05
CA ARG A 351 -23.87 36.17 5.09
C ARG A 351 -24.51 37.37 5.77
N SER A 352 -25.35 37.16 6.79
CA SER A 352 -26.03 38.27 7.50
C SER A 352 -25.07 39.08 8.38
N HIS A 353 -24.08 38.43 8.99
CA HIS A 353 -23.10 39.06 9.88
C HIS A 353 -21.79 39.44 9.18
N HIS A 354 -21.71 39.28 7.85
CA HIS A 354 -20.52 39.56 7.04
C HIS A 354 -19.24 38.85 7.51
N VAL A 355 -19.39 37.60 7.98
CA VAL A 355 -18.27 36.79 8.44
C VAL A 355 -17.62 36.08 7.24
N SER A 356 -16.31 36.29 7.05
CA SER A 356 -15.49 35.54 6.10
C SER A 356 -14.92 34.26 6.72
N VAL A 357 -14.59 33.27 5.89
CA VAL A 357 -14.03 31.99 6.33
C VAL A 357 -12.67 31.77 5.70
N THR A 358 -11.63 31.58 6.50
CA THR A 358 -10.28 31.32 5.99
C THR A 358 -9.80 29.92 6.35
N PHE A 359 -9.21 29.21 5.39
CA PHE A 359 -8.57 27.91 5.57
C PHE A 359 -7.06 28.07 5.52
N LEU A 360 -6.39 27.95 6.66
CA LEU A 360 -4.95 28.14 6.79
C LEU A 360 -4.25 26.81 7.12
N GLY A 361 -3.46 26.30 6.16
CA GLY A 361 -2.63 25.11 6.38
C GLY A 361 -2.17 24.41 5.11
N ALA A 362 -1.49 23.27 5.28
CA ALA A 362 -0.97 22.49 4.16
C ALA A 362 -2.12 21.85 3.36
N ASN A 363 -2.06 21.96 2.03
CA ASN A 363 -3.01 21.30 1.14
C ASN A 363 -2.75 19.78 1.13
N THR A 364 -3.81 18.98 1.26
CA THR A 364 -3.71 17.52 1.26
C THR A 364 -4.66 16.92 0.22
N LYS A 365 -4.37 15.69 -0.20
CA LYS A 365 -5.27 14.94 -1.07
C LYS A 365 -6.31 14.23 -0.21
N LEU A 366 -7.59 14.56 -0.41
CA LEU A 366 -8.71 13.87 0.22
C LEU A 366 -8.92 12.54 -0.51
N ILE A 367 -8.38 11.46 0.04
CA ILE A 367 -8.30 10.14 -0.62
C ILE A 367 -9.70 9.63 -1.02
N GLU A 368 -10.68 9.80 -0.13
CA GLU A 368 -12.07 9.36 -0.33
C GLU A 368 -12.75 10.05 -1.52
N LEU A 369 -12.43 11.32 -1.75
CA LEU A 369 -12.97 12.13 -2.85
C LEU A 369 -12.06 12.11 -4.09
N ASN A 370 -10.84 11.60 -3.97
CA ASN A 370 -9.77 11.67 -4.97
C ASN A 370 -9.53 13.09 -5.52
N LEU A 371 -9.67 14.10 -4.66
CA LEU A 371 -9.51 15.53 -4.97
C LEU A 371 -8.51 16.19 -4.01
N MET A 372 -7.94 17.33 -4.40
CA MET A 372 -7.18 18.17 -3.47
C MET A 372 -8.14 18.96 -2.58
N ALA A 373 -7.76 19.17 -1.31
CA ALA A 373 -8.63 19.79 -0.32
C ALA A 373 -9.03 21.22 -0.69
N ASP A 374 -8.13 22.00 -1.30
CA ASP A 374 -8.42 23.35 -1.82
C ASP A 374 -9.54 23.34 -2.87
N GLN A 375 -9.52 22.39 -3.80
CA GLN A 375 -10.55 22.23 -4.82
C GLN A 375 -11.92 21.92 -4.19
N TYR A 376 -11.94 21.01 -3.20
CA TYR A 376 -13.15 20.67 -2.46
C TYR A 376 -13.72 21.87 -1.69
N ILE A 377 -12.86 22.59 -0.95
CA ILE A 377 -13.24 23.79 -0.18
C ILE A 377 -13.80 24.86 -1.12
N GLN A 378 -13.12 25.14 -2.24
CA GLN A 378 -13.54 26.16 -3.20
C GLN A 378 -14.92 25.85 -3.79
N GLN A 379 -15.16 24.59 -4.19
CA GLN A 379 -16.47 24.16 -4.71
C GLN A 379 -17.57 24.32 -3.67
N ARG A 380 -17.33 23.89 -2.42
CA ARG A 380 -18.32 23.98 -1.34
C ARG A 380 -18.61 25.43 -0.95
N CYS A 381 -17.59 26.27 -0.81
CA CYS A 381 -17.79 27.70 -0.50
C CYS A 381 -18.55 28.44 -1.60
N THR A 382 -18.26 28.14 -2.88
CA THR A 382 -18.99 28.71 -4.02
C THR A 382 -20.46 28.30 -3.99
N PHE A 383 -20.73 27.01 -3.78
CA PHE A 383 -22.09 26.49 -3.66
C PHE A 383 -22.87 27.13 -2.50
N LEU A 384 -22.22 27.32 -1.35
CA LEU A 384 -22.83 27.91 -0.16
C LEU A 384 -22.92 29.44 -0.20
N GLN A 385 -22.34 30.11 -1.21
CA GLN A 385 -22.22 31.57 -1.30
C GLN A 385 -21.59 32.19 -0.04
N VAL A 386 -20.53 31.56 0.47
CA VAL A 386 -19.75 32.04 1.62
C VAL A 386 -18.43 32.61 1.10
N ASN A 387 -18.02 33.78 1.62
CA ASN A 387 -16.74 34.38 1.28
C ASN A 387 -15.60 33.59 1.93
N CYS A 388 -14.92 32.76 1.14
CA CYS A 388 -13.84 31.91 1.62
C CYS A 388 -12.47 32.27 1.04
N SER A 389 -11.43 32.25 1.89
CA SER A 389 -10.02 32.34 1.48
C SER A 389 -9.28 31.04 1.80
N ILE A 390 -8.40 30.60 0.91
CA ILE A 390 -7.60 29.37 1.08
C ILE A 390 -6.12 29.76 1.07
N LEU A 391 -5.47 29.69 2.22
CA LEU A 391 -4.08 30.08 2.44
C LEU A 391 -3.20 28.84 2.63
N ILE A 392 -2.66 28.36 1.51
CA ILE A 392 -1.78 27.18 1.45
C ILE A 392 -0.31 27.58 1.27
N GLY A 393 0.60 26.73 1.70
CA GLY A 393 2.04 26.87 1.44
C GLY A 393 2.77 27.94 2.25
N LYS A 394 2.12 28.54 3.25
CA LYS A 394 2.74 29.47 4.21
C LYS A 394 3.75 28.74 5.10
N SER A 395 4.90 29.36 5.33
CA SER A 395 5.82 28.96 6.40
C SER A 395 5.22 29.22 7.78
N HIS A 396 5.82 28.66 8.83
CA HIS A 396 5.39 28.88 10.21
C HIS A 396 5.33 30.39 10.54
N THR A 397 6.39 31.14 10.25
CA THR A 397 6.43 32.60 10.48
C THR A 397 5.34 33.33 9.72
N GLU A 398 5.16 33.07 8.42
CA GLU A 398 4.12 33.73 7.62
C GLU A 398 2.70 33.41 8.09
N ALA A 399 2.46 32.19 8.59
CA ALA A 399 1.17 31.81 9.15
C ALA A 399 0.90 32.58 10.45
N ILE A 400 1.87 32.64 11.37
CA ILE A 400 1.77 33.39 12.62
C ILE A 400 1.61 34.89 12.37
N ASP A 401 2.33 35.48 11.42
CA ASP A 401 2.20 36.89 11.04
C ASP A 401 0.79 37.20 10.53
N TYR A 402 0.24 36.32 9.69
CA TYR A 402 -1.14 36.44 9.23
C TYR A 402 -2.14 36.34 10.39
N LEU A 403 -1.96 35.40 11.31
CA LEU A 403 -2.85 35.25 12.47
C LEU A 403 -2.79 36.45 13.42
N ASN A 404 -1.61 37.06 13.60
CA ASN A 404 -1.44 38.24 14.45
C ASN A 404 -2.00 39.54 13.84
N THR A 405 -2.03 39.63 12.50
CA THR A 405 -2.60 40.79 11.81
C THR A 405 -4.09 40.90 12.09
N ASN A 406 -4.56 41.99 12.70
CA ASN A 406 -5.98 42.17 13.10
C ASN A 406 -6.52 41.01 13.94
N LYS A 407 -5.71 40.46 14.87
CA LYS A 407 -6.07 39.27 15.65
C LYS A 407 -7.35 39.40 16.47
N ASP A 408 -7.73 40.62 16.85
CA ASP A 408 -8.97 40.89 17.60
C ASP A 408 -10.23 40.71 16.75
N ASP A 409 -10.09 40.65 15.42
CA ASP A 409 -11.17 40.44 14.45
C ASP A 409 -11.28 38.97 13.98
N LYS A 410 -10.42 38.08 14.50
CA LYS A 410 -10.28 36.70 14.07
C LYS A 410 -10.65 35.71 15.16
N LEU A 411 -11.48 34.73 14.82
CA LEU A 411 -11.70 33.55 15.63
C LEU A 411 -11.04 32.33 14.99
N ILE A 412 -10.07 31.74 15.69
CA ILE A 412 -9.38 30.54 15.21
C ILE A 412 -10.13 29.28 15.66
N VAL A 413 -10.29 28.32 14.76
CA VAL A 413 -10.95 27.04 15.04
C VAL A 413 -9.98 25.89 14.81
N VAL A 414 -9.71 25.15 15.89
CA VAL A 414 -8.96 23.89 15.86
C VAL A 414 -9.94 22.74 16.07
N ALA A 415 -10.41 22.14 14.98
CA ALA A 415 -11.52 21.20 14.98
C ALA A 415 -11.12 19.72 15.05
N SER A 416 -9.86 19.39 15.39
CA SER A 416 -9.34 18.02 15.37
C SER A 416 -10.26 17.04 16.15
N PRO A 417 -10.82 15.98 15.55
CA PRO A 417 -11.56 14.95 16.29
C PRO A 417 -10.68 14.16 17.28
N ILE A 418 -9.36 14.19 17.08
CA ILE A 418 -8.35 13.55 17.90
C ILE A 418 -7.02 14.27 17.71
N ASP A 419 -6.31 14.60 18.79
CA ASP A 419 -4.98 15.22 18.71
C ASP A 419 -4.18 14.98 20.00
N ASN A 420 -2.86 14.90 19.88
CA ASN A 420 -1.99 14.66 21.05
C ASN A 420 -1.78 15.96 21.81
N SER A 421 -1.00 16.87 21.25
CA SER A 421 -0.72 18.19 21.82
C SER A 421 -0.49 19.15 20.65
N PRO A 422 -1.56 19.68 20.03
CA PRO A 422 -1.43 20.42 18.78
C PRO A 422 -0.70 21.74 18.99
N ASN A 423 0.38 21.94 18.23
CA ASN A 423 1.12 23.21 18.23
C ASN A 423 0.23 24.37 17.82
N THR A 424 -0.79 24.18 16.99
CA THR A 424 -1.73 25.24 16.60
C THR A 424 -2.47 25.86 17.79
N VAL A 425 -2.81 25.05 18.81
CA VAL A 425 -3.40 25.55 20.06
C VAL A 425 -2.35 26.30 20.86
N LEU A 426 -1.15 25.74 21.00
CA LEU A 426 -0.04 26.39 21.70
C LEU A 426 0.32 27.73 21.07
N GLU A 427 0.42 27.80 19.74
CA GLU A 427 0.73 29.01 18.97
C GLU A 427 -0.31 30.10 19.22
N CYS A 428 -1.59 29.74 19.21
CA CYS A 428 -2.66 30.68 19.53
C CYS A 428 -2.59 31.18 20.97
N LEU A 429 -2.29 30.30 21.94
CA LEU A 429 -2.10 30.69 23.34
C LEU A 429 -0.88 31.61 23.51
N THR A 430 0.24 31.29 22.88
CA THR A 430 1.50 32.07 22.95
C THR A 430 1.33 33.47 22.39
N HIS A 431 0.62 33.60 21.27
CA HIS A 431 0.39 34.89 20.62
C HIS A 431 -0.86 35.63 21.13
N GLN A 432 -1.55 35.07 22.15
CA GLN A 432 -2.81 35.60 22.69
C GLN A 432 -3.82 35.86 21.56
N ILE A 433 -4.06 34.84 20.74
CA ILE A 433 -5.03 34.86 19.65
C ILE A 433 -6.30 34.13 20.14
N PRO A 434 -7.50 34.72 19.98
CA PRO A 434 -8.74 34.07 20.34
C PRO A 434 -8.97 32.77 19.55
N LEU A 435 -9.19 31.66 20.26
CA LEU A 435 -9.39 30.36 19.65
C LEU A 435 -10.58 29.61 20.26
N ILE A 436 -11.16 28.71 19.49
CA ILE A 436 -11.95 27.58 19.99
C ILE A 436 -11.37 26.26 19.50
N ALA A 437 -11.42 25.24 20.35
CA ALA A 437 -10.86 23.93 20.05
C ALA A 437 -11.76 22.78 20.51
N THR A 438 -11.57 21.60 19.95
CA THR A 438 -12.28 20.40 20.38
C THR A 438 -11.83 19.94 21.78
N ASN A 439 -12.77 19.50 22.61
CA ASN A 439 -12.51 18.90 23.92
C ASN A 439 -12.15 17.41 23.77
N VAL A 440 -11.01 17.13 23.13
CA VAL A 440 -10.54 15.76 22.85
C VAL A 440 -9.02 15.68 22.98
N GLY A 441 -8.53 14.45 23.15
CA GLY A 441 -7.08 14.23 23.16
C GLY A 441 -6.38 15.00 24.29
N GLY A 442 -5.18 15.50 24.03
CA GLY A 442 -4.46 16.35 24.98
C GLY A 442 -4.71 17.86 24.81
N ILE A 443 -5.65 18.29 23.97
CA ILE A 443 -6.03 19.72 23.84
C ILE A 443 -6.44 20.34 25.19
N PRO A 444 -7.28 19.70 26.02
CA PRO A 444 -7.69 20.26 27.30
C PRO A 444 -6.52 20.46 28.28
N GLU A 445 -5.44 19.70 28.11
CA GLU A 445 -4.24 19.80 28.95
C GLU A 445 -3.44 21.08 28.68
N LEU A 446 -3.63 21.73 27.52
CA LEU A 446 -2.96 22.97 27.11
C LEU A 446 -3.70 24.22 27.61
N ILE A 447 -5.02 24.12 27.84
CA ILE A 447 -5.91 25.25 28.16
C ILE A 447 -6.24 25.28 29.65
N HIS A 448 -6.15 26.46 30.26
CA HIS A 448 -6.47 26.67 31.67
C HIS A 448 -7.88 26.15 32.03
N PRO A 449 -8.05 25.43 33.15
CA PRO A 449 -9.33 24.82 33.53
C PRO A 449 -10.55 25.74 33.46
N ASP A 450 -10.43 26.99 33.90
CA ASP A 450 -11.55 27.95 33.90
C ASP A 450 -11.97 28.41 32.48
N ASP A 451 -11.04 28.41 31.52
CA ASP A 451 -11.32 28.86 30.15
C ASP A 451 -11.97 27.75 29.31
N ARG A 452 -11.82 26.49 29.73
CA ARG A 452 -12.27 25.28 29.00
C ARG A 452 -13.73 25.34 28.54
N ASN A 453 -14.65 25.72 29.43
CA ASN A 453 -16.07 25.79 29.09
C ASN A 453 -16.37 26.83 28.01
N ARG A 454 -15.62 27.93 28.02
CA ARG A 454 -15.75 29.03 27.07
C ARG A 454 -15.20 28.64 25.72
N VAL A 455 -13.97 28.13 25.66
CA VAL A 455 -13.25 27.94 24.38
C VAL A 455 -13.33 26.53 23.80
N MET A 456 -13.82 25.54 24.54
CA MET A 456 -13.91 24.18 24.01
C MET A 456 -15.32 23.76 23.58
N PHE A 457 -15.38 22.86 22.60
CA PHE A 457 -16.60 22.25 22.07
C PHE A 457 -16.40 20.74 21.82
N TYR A 458 -17.47 19.94 21.75
CA TYR A 458 -17.35 18.52 21.41
C TYR A 458 -17.04 18.33 19.92
N PRO A 459 -16.37 17.24 19.50
CA PRO A 459 -15.97 16.99 18.10
C PRO A 459 -17.18 16.60 17.21
N LYS A 460 -18.22 17.42 17.19
CA LYS A 460 -19.45 17.30 16.42
C LYS A 460 -19.75 18.67 15.80
N HIS A 461 -20.13 18.70 14.52
CA HIS A 461 -20.44 19.95 13.83
C HIS A 461 -21.56 20.74 14.54
N SER A 462 -22.58 20.07 15.11
CA SER A 462 -23.64 20.72 15.89
C SER A 462 -23.13 21.44 17.14
N SER A 463 -22.11 20.87 17.81
CA SER A 463 -21.47 21.52 18.97
C SER A 463 -20.67 22.75 18.56
N LEU A 464 -19.99 22.69 17.41
CA LEU A 464 -19.26 23.82 16.83
C LEU A 464 -20.21 24.95 16.43
N VAL A 465 -21.33 24.62 15.76
CA VAL A 465 -22.39 25.57 15.38
C VAL A 465 -22.90 26.33 16.61
N LYS A 466 -23.29 25.60 17.66
CA LYS A 466 -23.78 26.21 18.91
C LYS A 466 -22.74 27.12 19.54
N LYS A 467 -21.46 26.71 19.54
CA LYS A 467 -20.36 27.49 20.10
C LYS A 467 -20.16 28.79 19.32
N ILE A 468 -20.11 28.73 17.98
CA ILE A 468 -19.96 29.93 17.13
C ILE A 468 -21.14 30.88 17.30
N GLN A 469 -22.38 30.38 17.33
CA GLN A 469 -23.57 31.21 17.55
C GLN A 469 -23.55 31.94 18.89
N THR A 470 -23.07 31.27 19.94
CA THR A 470 -22.89 31.87 21.27
C THR A 470 -21.85 32.99 21.21
N LEU A 471 -20.70 32.74 20.58
CA LEU A 471 -19.60 33.71 20.50
C LEU A 471 -19.91 34.92 19.59
N LEU A 472 -20.81 34.78 18.61
CA LEU A 472 -21.31 35.93 17.84
C LEU A 472 -22.11 36.92 18.72
N GLN A 473 -22.68 36.46 19.85
CA GLN A 473 -23.40 37.29 20.81
C GLN A 473 -22.49 37.74 21.96
N ASP A 474 -21.67 36.80 22.44
CA ASP A 474 -20.87 36.95 23.64
C ASP A 474 -19.45 37.48 23.37
N GLY A 475 -19.08 37.74 22.12
CA GLY A 475 -17.73 38.16 21.74
C GLY A 475 -16.65 37.11 22.03
N ILE A 476 -15.41 37.44 21.67
CA ILE A 476 -14.24 36.58 21.79
C ILE A 476 -13.12 37.29 22.54
N TYR A 477 -12.28 36.52 23.22
CA TYR A 477 -11.03 36.96 23.85
C TYR A 477 -10.08 35.75 24.06
N PRO A 478 -8.76 35.96 24.20
CA PRO A 478 -7.78 34.88 24.32
C PRO A 478 -8.03 33.93 25.51
N ALA A 479 -7.56 32.69 25.38
CA ALA A 479 -7.54 31.71 26.48
C ALA A 479 -6.17 31.72 27.20
N ARG A 480 -6.16 31.28 28.46
CA ARG A 480 -4.92 31.12 29.23
C ARG A 480 -4.32 29.72 29.06
N PHE A 481 -3.01 29.64 29.24
CA PHE A 481 -2.29 28.38 29.35
C PHE A 481 -2.69 27.59 30.61
N SER A 482 -2.73 26.27 30.48
CA SER A 482 -2.78 25.36 31.64
C SER A 482 -1.45 25.35 32.41
N ILE A 483 -0.33 25.37 31.67
CA ILE A 483 1.03 25.54 32.18
C ILE A 483 1.68 26.63 31.34
N ASP A 484 2.10 27.72 31.97
CA ASP A 484 2.70 28.86 31.27
C ASP A 484 4.05 28.52 30.62
N GLU A 485 4.43 29.32 29.62
CA GLU A 485 5.65 29.13 28.83
C GLU A 485 6.92 29.01 29.69
N TRP A 486 7.06 29.87 30.71
CA TRP A 486 8.25 29.91 31.56
C TRP A 486 8.38 28.62 32.35
N SER A 487 7.28 28.15 32.96
CA SER A 487 7.24 26.87 33.66
C SER A 487 7.60 25.70 32.74
N ARG A 488 7.08 25.66 31.51
CA ARG A 488 7.39 24.59 30.54
C ARG A 488 8.86 24.58 30.14
N GLN A 489 9.43 25.74 29.87
CA GLN A 489 10.85 25.89 29.55
C GLN A 489 11.73 25.40 30.70
N ASN A 490 11.42 25.81 31.94
CA ASN A 490 12.18 25.38 33.11
C ASN A 490 12.12 23.87 33.34
N ILE A 491 10.96 23.25 33.16
CA ILE A 491 10.83 21.78 33.28
C ILE A 491 11.78 21.08 32.31
N TRP A 492 11.81 21.51 31.04
CA TRP A 492 12.71 20.94 30.03
C TRP A 492 14.20 21.21 30.34
N SER A 493 14.55 22.44 30.72
CA SER A 493 15.92 22.85 31.07
C SER A 493 16.45 22.09 32.28
N ASN A 494 15.67 22.05 33.36
CA ASN A 494 16.06 21.44 34.61
C ASN A 494 16.21 19.93 34.46
N TRP A 495 15.28 19.27 33.76
CA TRP A 495 15.36 17.83 33.53
C TRP A 495 16.70 17.43 32.87
N HIS A 496 17.10 18.08 31.78
CA HIS A 496 18.36 17.78 31.08
C HIS A 496 19.61 18.05 31.92
N SER A 497 19.51 18.99 32.85
CA SER A 497 20.61 19.40 33.72
C SER A 497 20.83 18.43 34.89
N ILE A 498 19.74 17.94 35.49
CA ILE A 498 19.78 17.18 36.75
C ILE A 498 19.53 15.68 36.61
N VAL A 499 19.06 15.21 35.44
CA VAL A 499 18.82 13.79 35.22
C VAL A 499 20.09 12.98 35.49
N ASP A 500 19.95 11.94 36.31
CA ASP A 500 21.07 11.11 36.70
C ASP A 500 21.47 10.19 35.54
N LEU A 501 22.67 10.41 34.99
CA LEU A 501 23.27 9.52 33.98
C LEU A 501 23.59 8.13 34.55
N GLY A 502 23.68 7.99 35.88
CA GLY A 502 23.88 6.72 36.58
C GLY A 502 22.72 5.74 36.40
N ASN A 503 21.49 6.24 36.16
CA ASN A 503 20.30 5.43 35.87
C ASN A 503 20.26 4.85 34.45
N ALA A 504 21.24 5.11 33.58
CA ALA A 504 21.45 4.26 32.41
C ALA A 504 21.65 2.78 32.84
N ARG A 505 22.05 2.52 34.08
CA ARG A 505 22.16 1.18 34.68
C ARG A 505 20.83 0.62 35.24
N GLY A 506 19.70 1.25 34.94
CA GLY A 506 18.41 1.04 35.61
C GLY A 506 17.64 -0.25 35.31
N VAL A 507 18.07 -1.05 34.33
CA VAL A 507 17.56 -2.41 34.14
C VAL A 507 18.59 -3.38 34.73
N THR A 508 18.23 -3.95 35.88
CA THR A 508 18.86 -5.10 36.55
C THR A 508 20.28 -4.95 37.08
N ASP A 509 20.46 -4.11 38.11
CA ASP A 509 21.43 -4.40 39.19
C ASP A 509 20.88 -5.44 40.20
N LYS A 510 19.91 -6.26 39.77
CA LYS A 510 19.95 -7.65 40.16
C LYS A 510 21.15 -8.21 39.42
N GLN A 511 22.31 -8.19 40.07
CA GLN A 511 23.26 -9.28 39.93
C GLN A 511 22.46 -10.58 40.09
N LYS A 512 21.84 -11.07 39.01
CA LYS A 512 21.62 -12.49 38.85
C LYS A 512 23.04 -13.00 38.80
N SER A 513 23.53 -13.39 39.96
CA SER A 513 24.76 -14.15 40.07
C SER A 513 24.65 -15.22 39.00
N VAL A 514 25.45 -15.13 37.95
CA VAL A 514 25.80 -16.27 37.14
C VAL A 514 27.09 -16.75 37.79
N PRO A 515 27.04 -17.45 38.94
CA PRO A 515 28.24 -17.77 39.72
C PRO A 515 28.86 -19.07 39.18
N ARG A 516 28.57 -19.42 37.93
CA ARG A 516 28.99 -20.64 37.28
C ARG A 516 29.23 -20.35 35.80
N VAL A 517 30.37 -20.83 35.32
CA VAL A 517 30.75 -20.84 33.90
C VAL A 517 29.59 -21.35 33.06
N VAL A 518 29.11 -20.54 32.11
CA VAL A 518 28.01 -20.92 31.19
C VAL A 518 28.51 -21.97 30.21
N LYS A 519 27.77 -23.06 30.02
CA LYS A 519 28.13 -24.13 29.09
C LYS A 519 27.31 -24.06 27.80
N PHE A 520 27.98 -23.88 26.68
CA PHE A 520 27.39 -23.88 25.34
C PHE A 520 27.58 -25.22 24.62
N GLY A 521 26.51 -25.80 24.09
CA GLY A 521 26.57 -26.89 23.12
C GLY A 521 26.36 -26.35 21.70
N ILE A 522 27.39 -26.37 20.87
CA ILE A 522 27.36 -25.86 19.49
C ILE A 522 26.99 -27.00 18.54
N VAL A 523 25.74 -27.02 18.07
CA VAL A 523 25.22 -28.04 17.16
C VAL A 523 25.49 -27.62 15.72
N ILE A 524 26.21 -28.44 14.97
CA ILE A 524 26.46 -28.26 13.53
C ILE A 524 25.75 -29.36 12.77
N THR A 525 24.94 -28.99 11.79
CA THR A 525 24.43 -29.95 10.79
C THR A 525 25.28 -29.93 9.53
N PHE A 526 25.38 -31.07 8.81
CA PHE A 526 25.99 -31.12 7.48
C PHE A 526 25.32 -32.17 6.58
N GLN A 527 25.30 -31.92 5.26
CA GLN A 527 24.72 -32.81 4.26
C GLN A 527 25.79 -33.48 3.40
N ARG A 528 26.28 -34.66 3.82
CA ARG A 528 27.15 -35.61 3.06
C ARG A 528 28.51 -35.11 2.52
N ASN A 529 28.70 -33.81 2.21
CA ASN A 529 29.90 -33.28 1.55
C ASN A 529 31.01 -32.94 2.56
N PHE A 530 32.21 -33.51 2.38
CA PHE A 530 33.37 -33.26 3.22
C PHE A 530 33.82 -31.79 3.19
N GLN A 531 33.69 -31.10 2.05
CA GLN A 531 34.02 -29.68 1.94
C GLN A 531 33.13 -28.80 2.83
N GLN A 532 31.83 -29.12 2.92
CA GLN A 532 30.90 -28.37 3.78
C GLN A 532 31.23 -28.58 5.27
N LEU A 533 31.63 -29.79 5.65
CA LEU A 533 32.11 -30.09 7.00
C LEU A 533 33.36 -29.27 7.33
N GLN A 534 34.31 -29.17 6.40
CA GLN A 534 35.51 -28.34 6.56
C GLN A 534 35.15 -26.85 6.72
N GLU A 535 34.28 -26.33 5.86
CA GLU A 535 33.83 -24.93 5.93
C GLU A 535 33.10 -24.60 7.24
N ALA A 536 32.22 -25.50 7.71
CA ALA A 536 31.51 -25.33 8.98
C ALA A 536 32.49 -25.33 10.17
N ILE A 537 33.45 -26.25 10.20
CA ILE A 537 34.46 -26.33 11.27
C ILE A 537 35.45 -25.15 11.21
N GLU A 538 35.87 -24.68 10.03
CA GLU A 538 36.72 -23.49 9.89
C GLU A 538 35.98 -22.22 10.33
N SER A 539 34.68 -22.10 10.08
CA SER A 539 33.88 -20.98 10.59
C SER A 539 33.83 -20.94 12.12
N ILE A 540 33.98 -22.11 12.76
CA ILE A 540 34.08 -22.23 14.20
C ILE A 540 35.45 -21.79 14.72
N ARG A 541 36.51 -21.84 13.92
CA ARG A 541 37.80 -21.25 14.32
C ARG A 541 37.73 -19.73 14.50
N LEU A 542 36.81 -19.05 13.80
CA LEU A 542 36.53 -17.62 13.99
C LEU A 542 35.80 -17.32 15.31
N ILE A 543 35.22 -18.34 15.97
CA ILE A 543 34.50 -18.18 17.24
C ILE A 543 35.47 -17.98 18.42
N TYR A 544 36.65 -18.59 18.35
CA TYR A 544 37.63 -18.66 19.45
C TYR A 544 38.86 -17.82 19.15
N GLY A 545 38.71 -16.58 18.66
CA GLY A 545 39.84 -15.67 18.50
C GLY A 545 40.80 -15.73 19.71
N ASP A 546 42.08 -15.41 19.53
CA ASP A 546 43.19 -15.66 20.50
C ASP A 546 42.94 -15.24 21.98
N ASN A 547 41.87 -14.50 22.27
CA ASN A 547 41.37 -14.18 23.60
C ASN A 547 40.17 -15.06 24.00
N GLU A 548 40.43 -16.21 24.61
CA GLU A 548 39.36 -17.00 25.23
C GLU A 548 39.08 -16.49 26.66
N ASN A 549 37.87 -15.96 26.93
CA ASN A 549 37.43 -15.62 28.29
C ASN A 549 36.92 -16.88 29.03
N LEU A 550 37.75 -17.93 29.12
CA LEU A 550 37.40 -19.26 29.67
C LEU A 550 36.93 -19.24 31.13
N GLU A 551 37.11 -18.13 31.84
CA GLU A 551 36.61 -17.91 33.19
C GLU A 551 35.08 -17.68 33.22
N GLU A 552 34.48 -17.21 32.12
CA GLU A 552 33.07 -16.84 32.05
C GLU A 552 32.20 -17.90 31.34
N TYR A 553 32.71 -18.58 30.31
CA TYR A 553 31.98 -19.63 29.59
C TYR A 553 32.86 -20.77 29.04
N GLN A 554 32.23 -21.91 28.80
CA GLN A 554 32.78 -23.11 28.16
C GLN A 554 31.90 -23.52 26.98
N TYR A 555 32.47 -24.18 25.98
CA TYR A 555 31.73 -24.66 24.82
C TYR A 555 32.18 -26.07 24.42
N GLU A 556 31.30 -26.78 23.74
CA GLU A 556 31.56 -28.09 23.14
C GLU A 556 30.86 -28.16 21.78
N ILE A 557 31.53 -28.74 20.78
CA ILE A 557 31.00 -28.86 19.43
C ILE A 557 30.33 -30.23 19.26
N ILE A 558 29.09 -30.22 18.78
CA ILE A 558 28.21 -31.36 18.56
C ILE A 558 27.94 -31.46 17.06
N ILE A 559 28.47 -32.48 16.41
CA ILE A 559 28.24 -32.71 14.97
C ILE A 559 27.03 -33.62 14.79
N VAL A 560 26.08 -33.17 13.97
CA VAL A 560 24.85 -33.89 13.63
C VAL A 560 24.82 -34.18 12.14
N GLN A 561 24.71 -35.45 11.77
CA GLN A 561 24.62 -35.88 10.37
C GLN A 561 23.17 -35.94 9.89
N SER A 562 22.85 -35.18 8.83
CA SER A 562 21.54 -35.24 8.16
C SER A 562 21.43 -36.53 7.34
N THR A 563 20.43 -37.37 7.65
CA THR A 563 20.39 -38.78 7.25
C THR A 563 20.13 -39.03 5.76
N PHE A 564 21.09 -39.72 5.12
CA PHE A 564 20.83 -40.82 4.18
C PHE A 564 21.94 -41.91 4.22
N ASN A 565 22.93 -41.81 5.11
CA ASN A 565 23.94 -42.84 5.39
C ASN A 565 24.26 -42.78 6.89
N LYS A 566 24.40 -43.95 7.53
CA LYS A 566 24.57 -44.07 9.00
C LYS A 566 26.02 -43.94 9.49
N GLU A 567 27.02 -43.94 8.61
CA GLU A 567 28.44 -43.97 9.00
C GLU A 567 29.23 -42.82 8.37
N LEU A 568 30.08 -42.16 9.17
CA LEU A 568 31.09 -41.19 8.71
C LEU A 568 32.17 -41.91 7.88
N THR A 569 32.70 -41.26 6.85
CA THR A 569 33.86 -41.80 6.12
C THR A 569 35.12 -41.73 6.98
N THR A 570 36.10 -42.61 6.73
CA THR A 570 37.39 -42.60 7.45
C THR A 570 38.09 -41.24 7.41
N GLU A 571 37.98 -40.53 6.28
CA GLU A 571 38.56 -39.20 6.06
C GLU A 571 37.85 -38.13 6.90
N GLN A 572 36.52 -38.18 6.99
CA GLN A 572 35.72 -37.33 7.87
C GLN A 572 36.10 -37.56 9.35
N SER A 573 36.16 -38.82 9.78
CA SER A 573 36.53 -39.17 11.16
C SER A 573 37.94 -38.70 11.53
N GLN A 574 38.91 -38.81 10.62
CA GLN A 574 40.28 -38.33 10.84
C GLN A 574 40.34 -36.79 10.98
N TYR A 575 39.70 -36.05 10.07
CA TYR A 575 39.67 -34.59 10.12
C TYR A 575 39.01 -34.06 11.39
N ILE A 576 37.94 -34.70 11.86
CA ILE A 576 37.25 -34.30 13.08
C ILE A 576 38.12 -34.57 14.33
N THR A 577 38.86 -35.69 14.37
CA THR A 577 39.69 -36.09 15.52
C THR A 577 40.88 -35.14 15.77
N GLU A 578 41.30 -34.36 14.78
CA GLU A 578 42.37 -33.35 14.93
C GLU A 578 41.97 -32.14 15.81
N PHE A 579 40.68 -31.99 16.13
CA PHE A 579 40.17 -30.89 16.95
C PHE A 579 40.08 -31.28 18.44
N LYS A 580 40.97 -30.71 19.26
CA LYS A 580 41.16 -31.04 20.69
C LYS A 580 39.97 -30.78 21.63
N ARG A 581 38.92 -30.06 21.21
CA ARG A 581 37.73 -29.71 22.02
C ARG A 581 36.42 -30.23 21.39
N LEU A 582 36.49 -31.38 20.74
CA LEU A 582 35.41 -31.93 19.95
C LEU A 582 34.97 -33.26 20.55
N THR A 583 33.73 -33.34 21.01
CA THR A 583 33.10 -34.60 21.42
C THR A 583 32.13 -35.00 20.33
N ILE A 584 32.50 -36.01 19.55
CA ILE A 584 31.63 -36.57 18.53
C ILE A 584 30.54 -37.39 19.25
N THR A 585 29.30 -36.96 19.15
CA THR A 585 28.14 -37.76 19.54
C THR A 585 27.53 -38.40 18.31
N ASP A 586 27.30 -39.72 18.32
CA ASP A 586 26.69 -40.50 17.22
C ASP A 586 25.19 -40.18 16.97
N LEU A 587 24.77 -38.92 17.13
CA LEU A 587 23.36 -38.53 17.07
C LEU A 587 22.95 -38.25 15.62
N LEU A 588 22.18 -39.20 15.06
CA LEU A 588 21.48 -39.09 13.79
C LEU A 588 20.17 -38.32 14.02
N ILE A 589 19.94 -37.24 13.26
CA ILE A 589 18.67 -36.50 13.30
C ILE A 589 17.99 -36.65 11.93
N GLU A 590 16.69 -37.02 11.93
CA GLU A 590 15.89 -37.13 10.71
C GLU A 590 15.80 -35.77 9.99
N PRO A 591 15.78 -35.75 8.64
CA PRO A 591 16.35 -34.66 7.88
C PRO A 591 15.32 -33.58 7.57
N ILE A 592 14.72 -32.93 8.57
CA ILE A 592 13.69 -31.91 8.30
C ILE A 592 13.91 -30.64 9.15
N PHE A 593 13.59 -29.50 8.52
CA PHE A 593 13.77 -28.07 8.82
C PHE A 593 13.50 -27.56 10.26
N GLN A 594 13.24 -28.43 11.25
CA GLN A 594 12.98 -28.10 12.65
C GLN A 594 13.88 -28.89 13.60
N ILE A 595 15.21 -28.68 13.48
CA ILE A 595 16.24 -29.37 14.27
C ILE A 595 15.95 -29.30 15.78
N TRP A 596 15.35 -28.21 16.25
CA TRP A 596 14.93 -28.00 17.65
C TRP A 596 13.87 -28.99 18.17
N ASN A 597 13.16 -29.71 17.29
CA ASN A 597 12.19 -30.74 17.68
C ASN A 597 12.81 -32.14 17.82
N SER A 598 14.11 -32.27 17.60
CA SER A 598 14.79 -33.56 17.71
C SER A 598 14.86 -34.08 19.15
N ALA A 599 14.38 -35.30 19.37
CA ALA A 599 14.48 -36.00 20.66
C ALA A 599 15.94 -36.20 21.10
N GLU A 600 16.87 -36.21 20.15
CA GLU A 600 18.31 -36.36 20.33
C GLU A 600 18.90 -35.12 20.98
N LEU A 601 18.46 -33.92 20.58
CA LEU A 601 18.89 -32.67 21.21
C LEU A 601 18.34 -32.53 22.63
N LEU A 602 17.15 -33.05 22.91
CA LEU A 602 16.56 -33.05 24.26
C LEU A 602 17.38 -33.88 25.26
N LYS A 603 18.22 -34.82 24.81
CA LYS A 603 19.13 -35.58 25.69
C LYS A 603 20.17 -34.67 26.35
N PHE A 604 20.46 -33.51 25.75
CA PHE A 604 21.45 -32.56 26.26
C PHE A 604 20.92 -31.58 27.31
N GLN A 605 19.65 -31.70 27.72
CA GLN A 605 19.01 -30.76 28.67
C GLN A 605 19.78 -30.55 29.98
N ASN A 606 20.54 -31.55 30.44
CA ASN A 606 21.31 -31.50 31.69
C ASN A 606 22.82 -31.32 31.45
N THR A 607 23.25 -31.21 30.20
CA THR A 607 24.68 -31.17 29.81
C THR A 607 25.14 -29.73 29.58
N TYR A 608 24.33 -28.95 28.87
CA TYR A 608 24.62 -27.56 28.52
C TYR A 608 23.53 -26.62 29.05
N ASP A 609 23.90 -25.39 29.34
CA ASP A 609 22.95 -24.35 29.74
C ASP A 609 22.23 -23.77 28.49
N TYR A 610 22.98 -23.63 27.39
CA TYR A 610 22.47 -23.14 26.10
C TYR A 610 22.93 -24.05 24.96
N LEU A 611 22.04 -24.25 23.98
CA LEU A 611 22.36 -24.85 22.69
C LEU A 611 22.40 -23.77 21.62
N ILE A 612 23.45 -23.81 20.81
CA ILE A 612 23.62 -22.94 19.65
C ILE A 612 23.48 -23.81 18.41
N ILE A 613 22.37 -23.69 17.69
CA ILE A 613 22.04 -24.56 16.57
C ILE A 613 22.38 -23.85 15.25
N PHE A 614 23.33 -24.44 14.51
CA PHE A 614 23.75 -24.04 13.18
C PHE A 614 23.22 -24.98 12.11
N ASP A 615 22.69 -24.39 11.06
CA ASP A 615 22.50 -25.05 9.78
C ASP A 615 23.79 -24.94 8.95
N TYR A 616 24.06 -25.93 8.09
CA TYR A 616 25.27 -25.99 7.23
C TYR A 616 25.43 -24.78 6.30
N GLN A 617 24.38 -23.99 6.14
CA GLN A 617 24.37 -22.76 5.34
C GLN A 617 24.76 -21.49 6.14
N ASN A 618 25.00 -21.59 7.45
CA ASN A 618 25.23 -20.44 8.34
C ASN A 618 26.69 -20.43 8.87
N GLN A 619 27.33 -19.26 8.98
CA GLN A 619 28.69 -19.05 9.54
C GLN A 619 28.78 -17.70 10.24
N PHE A 620 29.59 -17.57 11.29
CA PHE A 620 29.73 -16.31 12.02
C PHE A 620 30.34 -15.17 11.18
N LEU A 621 29.65 -14.01 11.15
CA LEU A 621 30.07 -12.78 10.47
C LEU A 621 30.69 -11.73 11.39
N ILE A 622 30.64 -11.99 12.70
CA ILE A 622 31.06 -11.04 13.72
C ILE A 622 32.21 -11.68 14.49
N ASP A 623 33.24 -10.89 14.77
CA ASP A 623 34.36 -11.29 15.61
C ASP A 623 33.86 -11.59 17.03
N ASN A 624 34.38 -12.66 17.66
CA ASN A 624 34.07 -13.08 19.03
C ASN A 624 32.55 -13.20 19.33
N PRO A 625 31.82 -14.02 18.56
CA PRO A 625 30.36 -14.10 18.67
C PRO A 625 29.88 -14.69 20.00
N LEU A 626 30.66 -15.58 20.63
CA LEU A 626 30.32 -16.10 21.96
C LEU A 626 30.39 -15.04 23.05
N ASP A 627 31.33 -14.09 22.98
CA ASP A 627 31.39 -12.97 23.93
C ASP A 627 30.14 -12.09 23.80
N ILE A 628 29.70 -11.82 22.57
CA ILE A 628 28.49 -11.04 22.31
C ILE A 628 27.26 -11.78 22.87
N ILE A 629 27.11 -13.07 22.54
CA ILE A 629 25.99 -13.91 23.02
C ILE A 629 26.00 -13.98 24.55
N TYR A 630 27.15 -14.23 25.17
CA TYR A 630 27.29 -14.27 26.62
C TYR A 630 26.92 -12.94 27.27
N ASN A 631 27.39 -11.81 26.72
CA ASN A 631 27.04 -10.49 27.24
C ASN A 631 25.54 -10.21 27.12
N VAL A 632 24.92 -10.57 25.99
CA VAL A 632 23.45 -10.46 25.82
C VAL A 632 22.72 -11.29 26.88
N ILE A 633 23.12 -12.56 27.09
CA ILE A 633 22.54 -13.44 28.13
C ILE A 633 22.71 -12.82 29.52
N LYS A 634 23.89 -12.30 29.82
CA LYS A 634 24.23 -11.71 31.13
C LYS A 634 23.40 -10.47 31.44
N GLU A 635 23.21 -9.59 30.45
CA GLU A 635 22.52 -8.31 30.63
C GLU A 635 20.99 -8.46 30.55
N THR A 636 20.49 -9.30 29.65
CA THR A 636 19.04 -9.43 29.41
C THR A 636 18.41 -10.62 30.13
N GLY A 637 19.18 -11.69 30.36
CA GLY A 637 18.67 -12.98 30.81
C GLY A 637 17.92 -13.76 29.72
N ALA A 638 18.23 -13.53 28.44
CA ALA A 638 17.58 -14.14 27.29
C ALA A 638 17.40 -15.67 27.42
N ASP A 639 16.19 -16.15 27.11
CA ASP A 639 15.91 -17.58 26.95
C ASP A 639 16.21 -18.03 25.51
N LEU A 640 15.98 -17.14 24.53
CA LEU A 640 16.28 -17.35 23.12
C LEU A 640 17.04 -16.13 22.57
N ILE A 641 18.01 -16.37 21.69
CA ILE A 641 18.70 -15.32 20.93
C ILE A 641 18.69 -15.68 19.44
N SER A 642 18.33 -14.71 18.61
CA SER A 642 18.39 -14.77 17.15
C SER A 642 19.39 -13.75 16.58
N SER A 643 20.10 -14.10 15.50
CA SER A 643 21.13 -13.25 14.90
C SER A 643 21.64 -13.74 13.54
N SER A 644 21.73 -12.91 12.51
CA SER A 644 22.30 -13.36 11.22
C SER A 644 23.81 -13.52 11.26
N LEU A 645 24.21 -14.73 11.54
CA LEU A 645 25.56 -15.23 11.41
C LEU A 645 25.59 -15.99 10.07
N GLN A 646 25.91 -15.33 8.93
CA GLN A 646 26.02 -15.99 7.61
C GLN A 646 27.30 -15.70 6.78
N VAL A 647 27.99 -16.75 6.33
CA VAL A 647 29.17 -16.85 5.43
C VAL A 647 29.53 -15.61 4.58
N GLN A 648 30.79 -15.15 4.69
CA GLN A 648 31.46 -14.40 3.62
C GLN A 648 32.18 -15.42 2.71
N GLN A 649 31.63 -15.74 1.53
CA GLN A 649 32.34 -16.62 0.59
C GLN A 649 33.57 -15.87 0.06
N LYS A 650 34.78 -16.33 0.41
CA LYS A 650 35.96 -16.06 -0.42
C LYS A 650 35.72 -16.75 -1.75
N SER A 651 35.56 -15.98 -2.82
CA SER A 651 35.45 -16.49 -4.18
C SER A 651 36.64 -17.38 -4.49
N SER A 652 36.48 -18.70 -4.36
CA SER A 652 37.44 -19.67 -4.87
C SER A 652 37.34 -19.66 -6.39
N SER A 653 38.39 -19.19 -7.04
CA SER A 653 38.60 -19.26 -8.48
C SER A 653 38.53 -20.71 -8.96
N ASN A 654 37.35 -21.15 -9.41
CA ASN A 654 37.21 -22.32 -10.27
C ASN A 654 36.16 -22.01 -11.33
N SER A 655 36.60 -21.27 -12.35
CA SER A 655 35.90 -21.15 -13.62
C SER A 655 35.89 -22.51 -14.32
N MET A 656 34.76 -23.21 -14.29
CA MET A 656 34.49 -24.26 -15.27
C MET A 656 33.94 -23.58 -16.52
N GLY A 657 34.80 -23.47 -17.53
CA GLY A 657 34.60 -22.62 -18.69
C GLY A 657 33.48 -23.07 -19.63
N LEU A 658 32.75 -22.09 -20.14
CA LEU A 658 32.10 -22.13 -21.45
C LEU A 658 32.62 -20.93 -22.25
N THR A 659 33.65 -21.17 -23.05
CA THR A 659 34.25 -20.21 -23.98
C THR A 659 33.54 -20.24 -25.32
N THR A 660 33.17 -19.09 -25.89
CA THR A 660 33.33 -18.67 -27.31
C THR A 660 32.78 -17.22 -27.44
N GLY A 661 33.45 -16.21 -28.00
CA GLY A 661 34.80 -16.09 -28.53
C GLY A 661 35.12 -14.66 -29.02
N GLY A 662 36.37 -14.22 -28.74
CA GLY A 662 37.22 -13.28 -29.50
C GLY A 662 36.99 -11.75 -29.42
N LEU A 663 38.01 -10.88 -29.47
CA LEU A 663 39.49 -10.94 -29.43
C LEU A 663 39.99 -9.44 -29.35
N PRO A 664 41.29 -9.11 -29.23
CA PRO A 664 41.92 -8.51 -28.05
C PRO A 664 42.43 -7.06 -28.22
N LEU A 665 42.79 -6.38 -27.12
CA LEU A 665 43.88 -5.38 -27.12
C LEU A 665 44.64 -5.43 -25.78
N THR A 666 45.91 -5.83 -25.85
CA THR A 666 46.97 -5.57 -24.86
C THR A 666 47.54 -4.15 -25.14
N PRO A 667 48.13 -3.42 -24.16
CA PRO A 667 49.48 -3.71 -23.68
C PRO A 667 49.74 -3.51 -22.16
N THR A 668 50.48 -4.47 -21.60
CA THR A 668 51.61 -4.36 -20.64
C THR A 668 51.79 -3.09 -19.79
N VAL A 669 51.95 -3.26 -18.46
CA VAL A 669 53.20 -2.99 -17.68
C VAL A 669 53.14 -3.74 -16.33
N THR A 670 54.24 -4.40 -15.96
CA THR A 670 54.53 -5.21 -14.76
C THR A 670 54.92 -4.37 -13.52
N PRO A 671 54.99 -4.99 -12.32
CA PRO A 671 54.68 -4.35 -11.03
C PRO A 671 55.92 -3.90 -10.24
N SER A 672 55.74 -3.03 -9.24
CA SER A 672 56.59 -3.10 -8.04
C SER A 672 56.05 -2.34 -6.83
N THR A 673 56.30 -2.99 -5.68
CA THR A 673 56.49 -2.47 -4.32
C THR A 673 55.28 -2.13 -3.45
N SER A 674 54.96 -3.10 -2.59
CA SER A 674 54.76 -2.99 -1.14
C SER A 674 54.01 -1.77 -0.60
N ASN A 675 52.82 -2.02 -0.04
CA ASN A 675 52.55 -1.72 1.37
C ASN A 675 51.31 -2.47 1.86
N SER A 676 51.43 -2.95 3.08
CA SER A 676 50.34 -3.40 3.95
C SER A 676 49.29 -2.29 4.11
N SER A 677 48.07 -2.71 4.45
CA SER A 677 46.86 -1.91 4.78
C SER A 677 45.95 -1.51 3.61
N SER A 678 44.84 -2.25 3.48
CA SER A 678 43.48 -1.68 3.40
C SER A 678 42.47 -2.83 3.27
N MET A 679 41.94 -3.25 4.42
CA MET A 679 40.61 -3.87 4.47
C MET A 679 39.61 -2.83 3.98
N VAL A 680 39.20 -2.91 2.72
CA VAL A 680 38.16 -2.05 2.16
C VAL A 680 37.14 -2.91 1.42
N ASN A 681 35.95 -2.90 2.01
CA ASN A 681 34.62 -2.94 1.40
C ASN A 681 34.19 -4.17 0.60
N SER A 682 33.41 -5.03 1.26
CA SER A 682 32.20 -5.60 0.67
C SER A 682 31.04 -5.50 1.67
N THR A 683 30.48 -4.30 1.80
CA THR A 683 29.31 -4.02 2.66
C THR A 683 28.03 -4.49 1.98
N LEU A 684 27.80 -5.80 1.91
CA LEU A 684 26.55 -6.35 1.38
C LEU A 684 25.47 -6.27 2.46
N VAL A 685 24.57 -5.30 2.31
CA VAL A 685 23.38 -5.17 3.15
C VAL A 685 22.21 -5.81 2.41
N TYR A 686 21.93 -7.09 2.67
CA TYR A 686 20.75 -7.77 2.16
C TYR A 686 19.62 -7.60 3.18
N MET A 687 18.59 -6.89 2.76
CA MET A 687 17.37 -6.67 3.52
C MET A 687 16.39 -7.78 3.14
N GLY A 688 15.74 -8.39 4.12
CA GLY A 688 15.02 -9.66 3.97
C GLY A 688 13.79 -9.60 3.04
N CYS A 689 13.60 -10.70 2.30
CA CYS A 689 12.43 -11.16 1.54
C CYS A 689 11.15 -10.31 1.55
N ASN A 690 10.60 -10.04 0.35
CA ASN A 690 9.22 -9.55 0.17
C ASN A 690 8.26 -10.50 0.90
N GLY A 691 7.72 -10.10 2.04
CA GLY A 691 7.22 -11.15 2.91
C GLY A 691 6.78 -10.73 4.29
N ILE A 692 5.79 -11.42 4.84
CA ILE A 692 5.73 -11.69 6.28
C ILE A 692 7.08 -12.28 6.74
N PRO A 693 7.71 -13.25 6.05
CA PRO A 693 9.08 -13.70 6.36
C PRO A 693 10.11 -12.60 6.60
N GLY A 694 10.19 -11.59 5.71
CA GLY A 694 11.14 -10.47 5.86
C GLY A 694 10.78 -9.55 7.04
N ILE A 695 9.49 -9.31 7.26
CA ILE A 695 9.00 -8.56 8.42
C ILE A 695 9.34 -9.29 9.73
N MET A 696 9.10 -10.60 9.77
CA MET A 696 9.40 -11.44 10.92
C MET A 696 10.90 -11.50 11.19
N TYR A 697 11.71 -11.56 10.14
CA TYR A 697 13.15 -11.47 10.23
C TYR A 697 13.61 -10.13 10.83
N ASN A 698 13.03 -9.02 10.40
CA ASN A 698 13.39 -7.68 10.91
C ASN A 698 12.96 -7.48 12.38
N CYS A 699 11.85 -8.10 12.79
CA CYS A 699 11.34 -7.99 14.17
C CYS A 699 12.06 -8.97 15.12
N TYR A 700 12.26 -10.22 14.70
CA TYR A 700 12.63 -11.35 15.55
C TYR A 700 13.93 -12.06 15.13
N GLY A 701 14.63 -11.58 14.10
CA GLY A 701 15.91 -12.13 13.63
C GLY A 701 15.80 -13.37 12.75
N SER A 702 16.97 -13.93 12.43
CA SER A 702 17.10 -15.07 11.51
C SER A 702 16.77 -16.43 12.15
N ASN A 703 16.80 -17.48 11.31
CA ASN A 703 16.49 -18.87 11.69
C ASN A 703 17.59 -19.57 12.52
N ASN A 704 18.66 -18.87 12.89
CA ASN A 704 19.65 -19.41 13.82
C ASN A 704 19.07 -19.36 15.24
N LEU A 705 19.22 -20.46 15.96
CA LEU A 705 18.60 -20.61 17.27
C LEU A 705 19.67 -20.79 18.33
N ILE A 706 19.84 -19.77 19.16
CA ILE A 706 20.51 -19.91 20.46
C ILE A 706 19.39 -20.04 21.48
N ILE A 707 19.31 -21.16 22.19
CA ILE A 707 18.21 -21.44 23.09
C ILE A 707 18.69 -22.05 24.39
N LYS A 708 18.14 -21.57 25.49
CA LYS A 708 18.32 -22.19 26.80
C LYS A 708 17.73 -23.59 26.80
N THR A 709 18.44 -24.57 27.32
CA THR A 709 18.00 -25.98 27.28
C THR A 709 16.63 -26.21 27.93
N ASP A 710 16.33 -25.55 29.05
CA ASP A 710 15.01 -25.58 29.68
C ASP A 710 13.89 -25.05 28.77
N ALA A 711 14.17 -23.96 28.04
CA ALA A 711 13.23 -23.36 27.10
C ALA A 711 12.96 -24.30 25.92
N LEU A 712 14.01 -24.97 25.42
CA LEU A 712 13.87 -25.99 24.37
C LEU A 712 12.95 -27.14 24.81
N VAL A 713 13.10 -27.62 26.05
CA VAL A 713 12.25 -28.69 26.63
C VAL A 713 10.80 -28.22 26.82
N ALA A 714 10.58 -26.96 27.16
CA ALA A 714 9.24 -26.40 27.29
C ALA A 714 8.52 -26.32 25.93
N LEU A 715 9.25 -25.94 24.88
CA LEU A 715 8.70 -25.75 23.54
C LEU A 715 8.53 -27.07 22.76
N SER A 716 9.37 -28.07 22.99
CA SER A 716 9.37 -29.33 22.22
C SER A 716 8.21 -30.27 22.54
N LYS A 717 7.50 -30.13 23.67
CA LYS A 717 6.37 -31.01 24.07
C LYS A 717 5.11 -30.89 23.19
N LYS A 718 5.02 -29.92 22.28
CA LYS A 718 3.83 -29.65 21.45
C LYS A 718 3.89 -30.19 20.00
N PHE A 719 5.03 -30.73 19.54
CA PHE A 719 5.21 -31.14 18.13
C PHE A 719 5.56 -32.64 18.04
N PRO A 720 4.58 -33.54 17.80
CA PRO A 720 4.82 -34.99 17.79
C PRO A 720 5.65 -35.45 16.59
N ASN A 721 6.56 -36.41 16.83
CA ASN A 721 7.45 -37.08 15.85
C ASN A 721 6.74 -37.90 14.74
N GLU A 722 5.41 -37.80 14.59
CA GLU A 722 4.61 -38.62 13.67
C GLU A 722 4.11 -37.82 12.44
N LEU A 723 4.90 -36.87 11.92
CA LEU A 723 4.48 -36.09 10.75
C LEU A 723 5.03 -36.71 9.46
N ASP A 724 4.09 -37.12 8.61
CA ASP A 724 4.31 -37.59 7.23
C ASP A 724 5.06 -36.51 6.41
N TYR A 725 5.99 -36.92 5.54
CA TYR A 725 6.82 -36.05 4.68
C TYR A 725 6.03 -35.00 3.87
N HIS A 726 4.72 -35.21 3.71
CA HIS A 726 3.79 -34.31 3.03
C HIS A 726 3.23 -33.15 3.89
N PHE A 727 3.41 -33.16 5.22
CA PHE A 727 2.98 -32.11 6.14
C PHE A 727 4.04 -31.02 6.41
N GLU A 728 5.28 -31.25 5.97
CA GLU A 728 6.47 -30.45 6.32
C GLU A 728 6.59 -29.14 5.53
N ILE A 729 5.96 -29.09 4.35
CA ILE A 729 5.89 -27.89 3.49
C ILE A 729 4.89 -26.84 4.07
N ASP A 730 4.15 -27.18 5.12
CA ASP A 730 3.11 -26.33 5.71
C ASP A 730 3.49 -25.70 7.06
N GLN A 731 4.69 -25.96 7.59
CA GLN A 731 5.16 -25.48 8.91
C GLN A 731 5.91 -24.15 8.81
N GLY A 732 5.80 -23.28 9.83
CA GLY A 732 6.32 -21.90 9.83
C GLY A 732 7.81 -21.72 10.17
N GLY A 733 8.56 -22.82 10.33
CA GLY A 733 9.99 -22.79 10.66
C GLY A 733 10.31 -22.21 12.05
N ALA A 734 11.47 -21.56 12.19
CA ALA A 734 11.93 -21.00 13.47
C ALA A 734 11.01 -19.90 14.01
N TRP A 735 10.28 -19.20 13.13
CA TRP A 735 9.36 -18.15 13.55
C TRP A 735 8.14 -18.67 14.31
N GLU A 736 7.68 -19.89 14.03
CA GLU A 736 6.63 -20.54 14.83
C GLU A 736 7.12 -20.85 16.25
N LEU A 737 8.39 -21.27 16.39
CA LEU A 737 9.04 -21.46 17.68
C LEU A 737 9.17 -20.13 18.45
N TYR A 738 9.61 -19.05 17.78
CA TYR A 738 9.73 -17.72 18.38
C TYR A 738 8.37 -17.17 18.84
N ALA A 739 7.34 -17.37 18.04
CA ALA A 739 5.97 -16.99 18.38
C ALA A 739 5.47 -17.75 19.62
N GLU A 740 5.65 -19.07 19.65
CA GLU A 740 5.25 -19.89 20.79
C GLU A 740 6.06 -19.50 22.04
N ALA A 741 7.36 -19.27 21.91
CA ALA A 741 8.22 -18.83 23.00
C ALA A 741 7.73 -17.51 23.60
N THR A 742 7.50 -16.50 22.75
CA THR A 742 7.01 -15.19 23.19
C THR A 742 5.59 -15.27 23.78
N ASN A 743 4.70 -16.09 23.22
CA ASN A 743 3.37 -16.36 23.79
C ASN A 743 3.42 -17.05 25.16
N GLN A 744 4.43 -17.89 25.41
CA GLN A 744 4.67 -18.49 26.74
C GLN A 744 5.40 -17.55 27.71
N GLY A 745 5.75 -16.34 27.26
CA GLY A 745 6.45 -15.34 28.06
C GLY A 745 7.96 -15.57 28.18
N LEU A 746 8.55 -16.38 27.30
CA LEU A 746 10.01 -16.54 27.20
C LEU A 746 10.64 -15.29 26.57
N LEU A 747 11.84 -14.93 27.03
CA LEU A 747 12.55 -13.74 26.56
C LEU A 747 13.36 -14.05 25.29
N LEU A 748 12.91 -13.51 24.16
CA LEU A 748 13.61 -13.58 22.87
C LEU A 748 14.34 -12.27 22.58
N GLU A 749 15.65 -12.35 22.37
CA GLU A 749 16.52 -11.23 22.03
C GLU A 749 17.07 -11.35 20.59
N THR A 750 17.20 -10.22 19.90
CA THR A 750 17.74 -10.18 18.53
C THR A 750 19.00 -9.32 18.49
N ILE A 751 20.13 -9.82 17.98
CA ILE A 751 21.40 -9.04 17.95
C ILE A 751 21.43 -8.06 16.76
N PRO A 752 21.51 -6.72 16.97
CA PRO A 752 21.44 -5.72 15.89
C PRO A 752 22.58 -5.77 14.87
N ALA A 753 23.80 -6.03 15.32
CA ALA A 753 25.02 -5.88 14.49
C ALA A 753 25.06 -6.83 13.28
N SER A 754 24.36 -7.97 13.38
CA SER A 754 24.34 -9.02 12.37
C SER A 754 23.15 -8.92 11.42
N LEU A 755 22.02 -8.35 11.87
CA LEU A 755 20.68 -8.41 11.26
C LEU A 755 20.57 -8.07 9.77
N PHE A 756 21.60 -7.47 9.17
CA PHE A 756 21.51 -6.85 7.86
C PHE A 756 22.59 -7.31 6.87
N ILE A 757 23.39 -8.33 7.19
CA ILE A 757 24.41 -8.85 6.28
C ILE A 757 24.00 -10.26 5.84
N SER A 758 23.69 -10.41 4.55
CA SER A 758 23.48 -11.72 3.92
C SER A 758 23.96 -11.70 2.48
N HIS A 759 24.55 -12.82 2.05
CA HIS A 759 24.96 -13.07 0.66
C HIS A 759 23.98 -13.98 -0.09
N LYS A 760 22.88 -14.42 0.54
CA LYS A 760 21.84 -15.23 -0.10
C LYS A 760 21.10 -14.37 -1.13
N ILE A 761 21.55 -14.42 -2.38
CA ILE A 761 20.80 -13.93 -3.56
C ILE A 761 19.59 -14.84 -3.83
N GLU A 762 19.59 -16.06 -3.29
CA GLU A 762 18.58 -17.06 -3.54
C GLU A 762 17.32 -16.82 -2.71
N TYR A 763 16.21 -16.65 -3.42
CA TYR A 763 14.84 -16.87 -2.95
C TYR A 763 14.81 -18.15 -2.10
N GLU A 764 14.73 -18.02 -0.77
CA GLU A 764 14.20 -19.12 0.03
C GLU A 764 12.74 -19.32 -0.41
N VAL A 765 12.41 -20.59 -0.66
CA VAL A 765 11.20 -21.12 -1.31
C VAL A 765 9.93 -20.34 -0.96
N PRO A 766 8.99 -20.10 -1.91
CA PRO A 766 7.72 -19.46 -1.61
C PRO A 766 7.06 -20.03 -0.36
N SER A 767 6.87 -19.17 0.65
CA SER A 767 5.99 -19.49 1.76
C SER A 767 4.59 -19.70 1.21
N THR A 768 3.98 -20.85 1.49
CA THR A 768 2.59 -21.08 1.10
C THR A 768 1.67 -20.13 1.89
N TYR A 769 0.49 -19.80 1.36
CA TYR A 769 -0.53 -19.04 2.13
C TYR A 769 -0.78 -19.66 3.52
N LYS A 770 -0.65 -20.99 3.62
CA LYS A 770 -0.83 -21.74 4.86
C LYS A 770 0.33 -21.55 5.84
N GLN A 771 1.58 -21.50 5.36
CA GLN A 771 2.74 -21.16 6.19
C GLN A 771 2.66 -19.71 6.69
N GLU A 772 2.30 -18.76 5.82
CA GLU A 772 2.11 -17.36 6.21
C GLU A 772 1.00 -17.21 7.25
N LEU A 773 -0.15 -17.84 7.00
CA LEU A 773 -1.26 -17.84 7.97
C LEU A 773 -0.88 -18.56 9.27
N GLY A 774 -0.05 -19.61 9.21
CA GLY A 774 0.47 -20.33 10.37
C GLY A 774 1.34 -19.44 11.25
N VAL A 775 2.36 -18.81 10.67
CA VAL A 775 3.22 -17.83 11.36
C VAL A 775 2.36 -16.70 11.94
N MET A 776 1.48 -16.09 11.13
CA MET A 776 0.67 -14.97 11.60
C MET A 776 -0.30 -15.36 12.73
N ARG A 777 -0.94 -16.54 12.67
CA ARG A 777 -1.77 -17.06 13.77
C ARG A 777 -0.97 -17.20 15.06
N SER A 778 0.28 -17.62 14.98
CA SER A 778 1.12 -17.75 16.17
C SER A 778 1.46 -16.38 16.79
N PHE A 779 1.39 -15.27 16.04
CA PHE A 779 1.53 -13.92 16.59
C PHE A 779 0.19 -13.24 16.93
N GLU A 780 -0.96 -13.92 16.78
CA GLU A 780 -2.31 -13.34 17.00
C GLU A 780 -2.46 -12.67 18.37
N ASN A 781 -1.90 -13.28 19.41
CA ASN A 781 -1.99 -12.75 20.78
C ASN A 781 -1.12 -11.51 21.01
N ILE A 782 -0.15 -11.25 20.13
CA ILE A 782 0.82 -10.16 20.22
C ILE A 782 0.46 -9.03 19.24
N LEU A 783 -0.34 -9.35 18.21
CA LEU A 783 -0.85 -8.36 17.27
C LEU A 783 -1.83 -7.40 17.95
N PRO A 784 -1.71 -6.08 17.73
CA PRO A 784 -2.72 -5.14 18.20
C PRO A 784 -4.09 -5.50 17.63
N ALA A 785 -5.14 -5.41 18.44
CA ALA A 785 -6.51 -5.81 18.05
C ALA A 785 -7.03 -5.10 16.77
N SER A 786 -6.44 -3.96 16.40
CA SER A 786 -6.70 -3.22 15.17
C SER A 786 -6.18 -3.90 13.89
N PHE A 787 -5.30 -4.89 13.99
CA PHE A 787 -4.76 -5.64 12.87
C PHE A 787 -5.60 -6.88 12.57
N GLY A 788 -6.33 -6.86 11.46
CA GLY A 788 -7.09 -8.02 10.99
C GLY A 788 -6.18 -9.07 10.36
N LEU A 789 -5.88 -10.15 11.09
CA LEU A 789 -5.04 -11.28 10.65
C LEU A 789 -5.36 -11.80 9.26
N THR A 790 -6.64 -12.05 8.98
CA THR A 790 -7.08 -12.57 7.68
C THR A 790 -6.87 -11.56 6.56
N THR A 791 -7.07 -10.26 6.83
CA THR A 791 -6.89 -9.19 5.85
C THR A 791 -5.41 -9.00 5.51
N LEU A 792 -4.55 -9.01 6.54
CA LEU A 792 -3.10 -8.93 6.38
C LEU A 792 -2.57 -10.13 5.59
N ALA A 793 -2.92 -11.36 5.99
CA ALA A 793 -2.48 -12.58 5.31
C ALA A 793 -2.97 -12.65 3.85
N THR A 794 -4.25 -12.32 3.60
CA THR A 794 -4.83 -12.37 2.24
C THR A 794 -4.18 -11.34 1.32
N ARG A 795 -4.02 -10.09 1.77
CA ARG A 795 -3.43 -9.05 0.95
C ARG A 795 -1.93 -9.26 0.73
N HIS A 796 -1.24 -9.78 1.75
CA HIS A 796 0.15 -10.16 1.63
C HIS A 796 0.33 -11.28 0.60
N PHE A 797 -0.44 -12.36 0.71
CA PHE A 797 -0.45 -13.44 -0.28
C PHE A 797 -0.74 -12.94 -1.71
N LEU A 798 -1.70 -12.04 -1.89
CA LEU A 798 -1.99 -11.44 -3.20
C LEU A 798 -0.81 -10.59 -3.72
N THR A 799 -0.06 -9.93 -2.83
CA THR A 799 1.11 -9.13 -3.16
C THR A 799 2.30 -10.01 -3.52
N SER A 800 2.59 -11.03 -2.70
CA SER A 800 3.61 -12.06 -2.96
C SER A 800 3.29 -12.79 -4.26
N LYS A 801 2.04 -13.23 -4.49
CA LYS A 801 1.58 -13.83 -5.75
C LYS A 801 1.76 -12.90 -6.95
N ARG A 802 1.55 -11.59 -6.79
CA ARG A 802 1.80 -10.61 -7.86
C ARG A 802 3.29 -10.46 -8.17
N ILE A 803 4.15 -10.49 -7.16
CA ILE A 803 5.61 -10.45 -7.32
C ILE A 803 6.09 -11.76 -7.97
N TYR A 804 5.61 -12.92 -7.51
CA TYR A 804 5.84 -14.21 -8.18
C TYR A 804 5.34 -14.22 -9.61
N MET A 805 4.17 -13.65 -9.89
CA MET A 805 3.68 -13.55 -11.27
C MET A 805 4.53 -12.59 -12.10
N ALA A 806 5.00 -11.48 -11.53
CA ALA A 806 5.90 -10.56 -12.20
C ALA A 806 7.28 -11.19 -12.45
N GLU A 807 7.75 -12.04 -11.55
CA GLU A 807 9.00 -12.78 -11.66
C GLU A 807 8.87 -14.00 -12.55
N ILE A 808 7.74 -14.69 -12.57
CA ILE A 808 7.38 -15.69 -13.58
C ILE A 808 7.23 -15.01 -14.93
N ILE A 809 6.68 -13.80 -15.02
CA ILE A 809 6.65 -13.00 -16.25
C ILE A 809 8.05 -12.57 -16.64
N SER A 810 8.91 -12.17 -15.69
CA SER A 810 10.29 -11.75 -15.92
C SER A 810 11.18 -12.93 -16.30
N LEU A 811 10.99 -14.09 -15.67
CA LEU A 811 11.62 -15.35 -15.99
C LEU A 811 11.05 -15.90 -17.29
N SER A 812 9.75 -15.73 -17.56
CA SER A 812 9.14 -16.08 -18.85
C SER A 812 9.62 -15.14 -19.94
N GLN A 813 9.89 -13.87 -19.65
CA GLN A 813 10.49 -12.89 -20.54
C GLN A 813 11.97 -13.16 -20.74
N ALA A 814 12.73 -13.46 -19.70
CA ALA A 814 14.14 -13.82 -19.77
C ALA A 814 14.33 -15.19 -20.43
N ASN A 815 13.42 -16.14 -20.19
CA ASN A 815 13.36 -17.44 -20.84
C ASN A 815 12.82 -17.30 -22.27
N LYS A 816 11.99 -16.28 -22.57
CA LYS A 816 11.63 -15.87 -23.93
C LYS A 816 12.77 -15.16 -24.63
N GLU A 817 13.60 -14.36 -23.94
CA GLU A 817 14.80 -13.73 -24.50
C GLU A 817 15.93 -14.75 -24.70
N LEU A 818 16.09 -15.71 -23.79
CA LEU A 818 16.94 -16.89 -23.94
C LEU A 818 16.38 -17.81 -25.01
N SER A 819 15.07 -18.00 -25.10
CA SER A 819 14.42 -18.72 -26.20
C SER A 819 14.55 -17.95 -27.50
N ASP A 820 14.53 -16.62 -27.54
CA ASP A 820 14.67 -15.79 -28.74
C ASP A 820 16.15 -15.70 -29.16
N ARG A 821 17.10 -15.75 -28.21
CA ARG A 821 18.54 -15.93 -28.45
C ARG A 821 18.84 -17.35 -28.92
N TYR A 822 18.26 -18.35 -28.27
CA TYR A 822 18.30 -19.73 -28.69
C TYR A 822 17.67 -19.85 -30.07
N LEU A 823 16.51 -19.23 -30.35
CA LEU A 823 15.80 -19.22 -31.64
C LEU A 823 16.53 -18.37 -32.68
N LYS A 824 17.34 -17.37 -32.31
CA LYS A 824 18.27 -16.68 -33.24
C LYS A 824 19.48 -17.55 -33.56
N LEU A 825 20.04 -18.25 -32.57
CA LEU A 825 21.09 -19.27 -32.74
C LEU A 825 20.54 -20.49 -33.51
N GLN A 826 19.27 -20.83 -33.29
CA GLN A 826 18.52 -21.87 -33.96
C GLN A 826 18.09 -21.40 -35.33
N GLN A 827 17.74 -20.14 -35.61
CA GLN A 827 17.48 -19.63 -36.97
C GLN A 827 18.76 -19.51 -37.80
N GLN A 828 19.92 -19.37 -37.14
CA GLN A 828 21.22 -19.64 -37.75
C GLN A 828 21.44 -21.15 -38.04
N PHE A 829 20.81 -22.04 -37.27
CA PHE A 829 20.87 -23.51 -37.40
C PHE A 829 19.73 -24.14 -38.23
N GLU A 830 18.61 -23.44 -38.38
CA GLU A 830 17.28 -23.83 -38.89
C GLU A 830 16.89 -22.85 -40.02
N ARG A 831 17.85 -22.59 -40.91
CA ARG A 831 17.66 -22.76 -42.36
C ARG A 831 17.38 -24.25 -42.73
N MET A 832 16.80 -24.98 -41.78
CA MET A 832 16.45 -26.39 -41.79
C MET A 832 15.16 -26.52 -40.98
N LYS A 833 14.04 -26.30 -41.68
CA LYS A 833 12.69 -26.83 -41.43
C LYS A 833 11.76 -26.11 -40.44
N GLU A 834 10.49 -26.13 -40.83
CA GLU A 834 9.38 -25.32 -40.32
C GLU A 834 8.71 -25.87 -39.04
N PRO A 835 7.92 -25.03 -38.32
CA PRO A 835 7.29 -25.37 -37.04
C PRO A 835 5.74 -25.51 -37.10
N VAL A 836 5.13 -26.17 -36.10
CA VAL A 836 3.69 -26.04 -35.77
C VAL A 836 3.40 -26.11 -34.25
N ARG A 837 2.91 -24.97 -33.71
CA ARG A 837 1.80 -24.65 -32.75
C ARG A 837 1.62 -25.35 -31.37
N GLU A 838 1.57 -24.59 -30.25
CA GLU A 838 0.41 -24.06 -29.44
C GLU A 838 -0.28 -25.10 -28.50
N TYR A 839 -0.87 -24.85 -27.31
CA TYR A 839 -1.01 -23.76 -26.32
C TYR A 839 -1.59 -24.37 -25.01
N ASN A 840 -1.29 -23.70 -23.87
CA ASN A 840 -2.02 -23.43 -22.62
C ASN A 840 -2.94 -24.40 -21.84
N GLU A 841 -2.62 -24.40 -20.55
CA GLU A 841 -3.39 -24.65 -19.34
C GLU A 841 -4.41 -23.53 -19.01
N THR A 842 -5.38 -23.87 -18.17
CA THR A 842 -6.15 -22.95 -17.34
C THR A 842 -6.55 -23.61 -16.02
N GLY A 843 -6.06 -23.06 -14.90
CA GLY A 843 -6.62 -23.22 -13.55
C GLY A 843 -7.14 -21.86 -13.07
N GLU A 844 -8.30 -21.83 -12.37
CA GLU A 844 -9.06 -20.62 -11.99
C GLU A 844 -8.99 -20.31 -10.51
N GLU A 845 -8.74 -19.04 -10.21
CA GLU A 845 -8.96 -18.39 -8.91
C GLU A 845 -9.62 -17.00 -9.10
N ILE A 846 -10.45 -16.64 -8.12
CA ILE A 846 -11.43 -15.53 -8.07
C ILE A 846 -10.79 -14.22 -7.54
N ASN A 847 -11.20 -13.06 -8.06
CA ASN A 847 -10.60 -11.73 -7.86
C ASN A 847 -11.60 -10.69 -7.31
N THR A 848 -11.27 -9.96 -6.22
CA THR A 848 -12.18 -9.12 -5.39
C THR A 848 -12.40 -7.66 -5.85
N TYR A 849 -11.76 -7.21 -6.92
CA TYR A 849 -12.03 -5.88 -7.52
C TYR A 849 -13.37 -5.83 -8.30
N GLN A 850 -13.97 -7.00 -8.54
CA GLN A 850 -15.18 -7.17 -9.34
C GLN A 850 -16.46 -6.77 -8.58
N ASP A 851 -16.48 -6.83 -7.25
CA ASP A 851 -17.72 -6.85 -6.46
C ASP A 851 -18.44 -5.50 -6.38
N GLN A 852 -17.72 -4.38 -6.31
CA GLN A 852 -18.31 -3.03 -6.20
C GLN A 852 -18.87 -2.47 -7.52
N ARG A 853 -18.63 -3.16 -8.64
CA ARG A 853 -19.16 -2.81 -9.97
C ARG A 853 -20.05 -3.92 -10.52
N LYS A 854 -20.47 -4.86 -9.67
CA LYS A 854 -21.38 -5.96 -10.05
C LYS A 854 -22.77 -5.45 -10.44
N HIS A 855 -23.23 -4.35 -9.84
CA HIS A 855 -24.54 -3.76 -10.14
C HIS A 855 -24.59 -3.10 -11.53
N ILE A 856 -23.44 -2.70 -12.09
CA ILE A 856 -23.38 -2.03 -13.39
C ILE A 856 -23.69 -3.03 -14.51
N GLY A 857 -24.77 -2.76 -15.23
CA GLY A 857 -25.16 -3.47 -16.44
C GLY A 857 -24.24 -3.14 -17.61
N LEU A 858 -24.11 -4.07 -18.56
CA LEU A 858 -23.37 -3.82 -19.79
C LEU A 858 -24.33 -3.42 -20.92
N LEU A 859 -24.02 -2.31 -21.58
CA LEU A 859 -24.77 -1.76 -22.70
C LEU A 859 -23.92 -1.78 -23.98
N PHE A 860 -24.47 -2.29 -25.08
CA PHE A 860 -23.78 -2.31 -26.37
C PHE A 860 -24.64 -1.64 -27.43
N ILE A 861 -24.10 -0.61 -28.07
CA ILE A 861 -24.73 -0.01 -29.25
C ILE A 861 -24.19 -0.71 -30.49
N ARG A 862 -25.11 -1.24 -31.29
CA ARG A 862 -24.85 -1.99 -32.52
C ARG A 862 -25.64 -1.41 -33.67
N GLY A 863 -25.25 -1.78 -34.87
CA GLY A 863 -25.85 -1.32 -36.12
C GLY A 863 -24.82 -1.34 -37.22
N HIS A 864 -25.29 -1.17 -38.46
CA HIS A 864 -24.41 -1.13 -39.61
C HIS A 864 -23.47 0.09 -39.55
N GLU A 865 -22.30 0.01 -40.17
CA GLU A 865 -21.46 1.19 -40.38
C GLU A 865 -22.27 2.30 -41.07
N LYS A 866 -22.17 3.53 -40.54
CA LYS A 866 -22.89 4.74 -41.01
C LYS A 866 -24.43 4.71 -40.90
N SER A 867 -25.01 3.76 -40.17
CA SER A 867 -26.43 3.74 -39.81
C SER A 867 -26.84 4.78 -38.75
N GLY A 868 -25.90 5.56 -38.22
CA GLY A 868 -26.16 6.56 -37.17
C GLY A 868 -25.73 6.13 -35.76
N THR A 869 -25.06 4.99 -35.59
CA THR A 869 -24.57 4.48 -34.30
C THR A 869 -23.79 5.50 -33.47
N SER A 870 -23.03 6.39 -34.09
CA SER A 870 -22.26 7.43 -33.39
C SER A 870 -23.11 8.61 -32.92
N TRP A 871 -24.18 8.91 -33.63
CA TRP A 871 -25.18 9.87 -33.17
C TRP A 871 -26.01 9.28 -32.04
N LEU A 872 -26.46 8.03 -32.21
CA LEU A 872 -27.16 7.29 -31.15
C LEU A 872 -26.35 7.19 -29.86
N LYS A 873 -25.04 6.91 -29.95
CA LYS A 873 -24.14 6.94 -28.79
C LYS A 873 -24.20 8.28 -28.06
N LYS A 874 -24.12 9.40 -28.79
CA LYS A 874 -24.19 10.74 -28.18
C LYS A 874 -25.54 10.99 -27.51
N VAL A 875 -26.64 10.60 -28.16
CA VAL A 875 -28.00 10.74 -27.61
C VAL A 875 -28.16 9.93 -26.34
N ILE A 876 -27.77 8.65 -26.33
CA ILE A 876 -27.88 7.79 -25.14
C ILE A 876 -26.99 8.29 -23.99
N ASN A 877 -25.80 8.82 -24.30
CA ASN A 877 -24.85 9.30 -23.30
C ASN A 877 -25.22 10.67 -22.68
N LEU A 878 -26.37 11.27 -23.04
CA LEU A 878 -26.95 12.43 -22.35
C LEU A 878 -27.61 12.04 -21.02
N HIS A 879 -27.85 10.75 -20.77
CA HIS A 879 -28.37 10.29 -19.50
C HIS A 879 -27.22 10.12 -18.49
N PRO A 880 -27.27 10.78 -17.32
CA PRO A 880 -26.14 10.82 -16.38
C PRO A 880 -25.76 9.46 -15.80
N ARG A 881 -26.68 8.49 -15.81
CA ARG A 881 -26.46 7.10 -15.36
C ARG A 881 -25.89 6.15 -16.43
N VAL A 882 -25.59 6.66 -17.62
CA VAL A 882 -25.03 5.87 -18.72
C VAL A 882 -23.62 6.34 -19.03
N PHE A 883 -22.67 5.40 -19.05
CA PHE A 883 -21.29 5.65 -19.48
C PHE A 883 -20.98 4.85 -20.75
N LEU A 884 -20.80 5.55 -21.87
CA LEU A 884 -20.33 4.94 -23.12
C LEU A 884 -18.88 5.32 -23.40
N ALA A 885 -18.00 4.32 -23.41
CA ALA A 885 -16.58 4.50 -23.66
C ALA A 885 -16.33 5.24 -25.00
N PRO A 886 -15.31 6.13 -25.06
CA PRO A 886 -15.07 7.03 -26.19
C PRO A 886 -14.73 6.30 -27.49
N ASN A 887 -14.03 5.16 -27.39
CA ASN A 887 -13.48 4.40 -28.52
C ASN A 887 -14.35 3.18 -28.88
N GLU A 888 -14.09 2.61 -30.06
CA GLU A 888 -14.66 1.32 -30.49
C GLU A 888 -13.73 0.18 -30.08
N PHE A 889 -14.28 -0.98 -29.71
CA PHE A 889 -13.50 -2.07 -29.11
C PHE A 889 -13.40 -3.31 -30.00
N HIS A 890 -14.31 -3.49 -30.96
CA HIS A 890 -14.25 -4.58 -31.95
C HIS A 890 -14.02 -5.98 -31.32
N PHE A 891 -14.68 -6.25 -30.19
CA PHE A 891 -14.51 -7.49 -29.41
C PHE A 891 -14.73 -8.78 -30.23
N HIS A 892 -15.50 -8.71 -31.32
CA HIS A 892 -15.76 -9.85 -32.19
C HIS A 892 -14.48 -10.47 -32.79
N PHE A 893 -13.40 -9.71 -32.99
CA PHE A 893 -12.11 -10.28 -33.45
C PHE A 893 -11.49 -11.22 -32.42
N ILE A 894 -11.56 -10.84 -31.14
CA ILE A 894 -11.08 -11.68 -30.03
C ILE A 894 -12.00 -12.89 -29.87
N GLN A 895 -13.31 -12.70 -30.00
CA GLN A 895 -14.28 -13.79 -29.98
C GLN A 895 -14.06 -14.81 -31.10
N ASP A 896 -13.73 -14.37 -32.31
CA ASP A 896 -13.40 -15.25 -33.43
C ASP A 896 -12.13 -16.06 -33.15
N GLY A 897 -11.07 -15.41 -32.64
CA GLY A 897 -9.85 -16.09 -32.19
C GLY A 897 -10.12 -17.15 -31.12
N ILE A 898 -10.93 -16.82 -30.11
CA ILE A 898 -11.33 -17.76 -29.06
C ILE A 898 -12.18 -18.89 -29.62
N SER A 899 -13.12 -18.60 -30.53
CA SER A 899 -13.95 -19.63 -31.15
C SER A 899 -13.12 -20.60 -31.98
N LYS A 900 -12.12 -20.12 -32.73
CA LYS A 900 -11.16 -20.95 -33.46
C LYS A 900 -10.32 -21.82 -32.52
N PHE A 901 -9.91 -21.26 -31.39
CA PHE A 901 -9.18 -21.97 -30.34
C PHE A 901 -10.04 -23.06 -29.66
N THR A 902 -11.31 -22.78 -29.37
CA THR A 902 -12.20 -23.69 -28.62
C THR A 902 -12.98 -24.70 -29.46
N ASN A 903 -13.14 -24.50 -30.78
CA ASN A 903 -13.97 -25.36 -31.65
C ASN A 903 -13.18 -26.45 -32.40
N SER A 904 -11.88 -26.58 -32.17
CA SER A 904 -11.01 -27.52 -32.90
C SER A 904 -10.47 -28.65 -32.00
N PRO A 905 -10.06 -29.83 -32.52
CA PRO A 905 -9.98 -31.09 -31.76
C PRO A 905 -8.73 -31.28 -30.87
N TRP A 906 -8.10 -30.21 -30.39
CA TRP A 906 -6.89 -30.24 -29.54
C TRP A 906 -7.20 -30.51 -28.05
N ALA A 907 -6.19 -30.73 -27.21
CA ALA A 907 -6.40 -31.04 -25.78
C ALA A 907 -6.98 -29.86 -24.97
N ALA A 908 -6.63 -28.62 -25.31
CA ALA A 908 -7.08 -27.39 -24.64
C ALA A 908 -8.52 -26.95 -25.00
N SER A 909 -9.18 -27.61 -25.97
CA SER A 909 -10.61 -27.39 -26.28
C SER A 909 -11.55 -28.30 -25.47
N LYS A 910 -11.01 -29.07 -24.53
CA LYS A 910 -11.74 -29.92 -23.57
C LYS A 910 -11.82 -29.25 -22.19
N GLU A 911 -12.68 -29.76 -21.31
CA GLU A 911 -12.79 -29.26 -19.93
C GLU A 911 -11.54 -29.58 -19.08
N PRO A 912 -11.14 -28.71 -18.13
CA PRO A 912 -11.79 -27.44 -17.73
C PRO A 912 -11.42 -26.23 -18.61
N TYR A 913 -10.51 -26.41 -19.57
CA TYR A 913 -9.88 -25.33 -20.36
C TYR A 913 -10.85 -24.59 -21.28
N PHE A 914 -11.80 -25.31 -21.86
CA PHE A 914 -12.89 -24.74 -22.66
C PHE A 914 -13.76 -23.75 -21.85
N SER A 915 -14.27 -24.18 -20.69
CA SER A 915 -15.14 -23.35 -19.85
C SER A 915 -14.39 -22.16 -19.25
N TYR A 916 -13.16 -22.38 -18.79
CA TYR A 916 -12.31 -21.31 -18.31
C TYR A 916 -12.05 -20.24 -19.37
N THR A 917 -11.64 -20.63 -20.57
CA THR A 917 -11.29 -19.67 -21.64
C THR A 917 -12.50 -18.80 -21.99
N ARG A 918 -13.69 -19.39 -22.01
CA ARG A 918 -14.95 -18.65 -22.22
C ARG A 918 -15.34 -17.76 -21.03
N ASN A 919 -15.12 -18.20 -19.78
CA ASN A 919 -15.39 -17.42 -18.58
C ASN A 919 -14.41 -16.25 -18.40
N TRP A 920 -13.13 -16.48 -18.71
CA TRP A 920 -12.10 -15.46 -18.78
C TRP A 920 -12.46 -14.40 -19.81
N TYR A 921 -12.87 -14.78 -21.02
CA TYR A 921 -13.23 -13.81 -22.06
C TYR A 921 -14.42 -12.92 -21.67
N LYS A 922 -15.46 -13.51 -21.05
CA LYS A 922 -16.59 -12.74 -20.51
C LYS A 922 -16.15 -11.77 -19.41
N SER A 923 -15.27 -12.22 -18.51
CA SER A 923 -14.70 -11.39 -17.44
C SER A 923 -13.81 -10.28 -17.99
N PHE A 924 -13.03 -10.56 -19.03
CA PHE A 924 -12.18 -9.60 -19.74
C PHE A 924 -13.03 -8.50 -20.39
N VAL A 925 -14.05 -8.85 -21.16
CA VAL A 925 -14.96 -7.88 -21.79
C VAL A 925 -15.61 -7.00 -20.72
N ARG A 926 -16.12 -7.60 -19.62
CA ARG A 926 -16.70 -6.84 -18.51
C ARG A 926 -15.69 -5.88 -17.86
N HIS A 927 -14.46 -6.31 -17.60
CA HIS A 927 -13.43 -5.45 -17.01
C HIS A 927 -13.02 -4.29 -17.90
N VAL A 928 -12.83 -4.55 -19.20
CA VAL A 928 -12.49 -3.50 -20.16
C VAL A 928 -13.60 -2.47 -20.23
N MET A 929 -14.87 -2.90 -20.28
CA MET A 929 -16.03 -1.98 -20.27
C MET A 929 -16.11 -1.13 -19.00
N LEU A 930 -15.76 -1.70 -17.85
CA LEU A 930 -15.78 -0.99 -16.57
C LEU A 930 -14.51 -0.19 -16.29
N SER A 931 -13.47 -0.29 -17.12
CA SER A 931 -12.17 0.36 -16.87
C SER A 931 -12.24 1.90 -16.95
N GLY A 932 -13.10 2.43 -17.80
CA GLY A 932 -13.36 3.87 -17.92
C GLY A 932 -14.27 4.45 -16.83
N VAL A 933 -14.90 3.58 -16.02
CA VAL A 933 -15.75 3.98 -14.90
C VAL A 933 -14.89 4.07 -13.63
N SER A 934 -14.62 5.28 -13.18
CA SER A 934 -13.90 5.49 -11.92
C SER A 934 -14.71 4.94 -10.72
N PRO A 935 -14.07 4.56 -9.61
CA PRO A 935 -14.80 4.17 -8.39
C PRO A 935 -15.81 5.21 -7.91
N SER A 936 -15.57 6.51 -8.18
CA SER A 936 -16.48 7.61 -7.83
C SER A 936 -17.70 7.72 -8.75
N LEU A 937 -17.59 7.33 -10.02
CA LEU A 937 -18.72 7.30 -10.96
C LEU A 937 -19.54 6.00 -10.84
N ALA A 938 -18.91 4.91 -10.38
CA ALA A 938 -19.52 3.58 -10.32
C ALA A 938 -20.89 3.49 -9.59
N PRO A 939 -21.18 4.25 -8.51
CA PRO A 939 -22.50 4.20 -7.86
C PRO A 939 -23.62 4.88 -8.65
N ILE A 940 -23.28 5.82 -9.54
CA ILE A 940 -24.24 6.64 -10.32
C ILE A 940 -24.48 5.99 -11.69
N ILE A 941 -23.46 5.32 -12.22
CA ILE A 941 -23.55 4.61 -13.49
C ILE A 941 -24.28 3.28 -13.29
N GLU A 942 -25.44 3.16 -13.92
CA GLU A 942 -26.20 1.91 -13.97
C GLU A 942 -25.83 1.08 -15.20
N TRP A 943 -25.44 1.74 -16.30
CA TRP A 943 -25.08 1.09 -17.56
C TRP A 943 -23.73 1.60 -18.06
N ALA A 944 -22.77 0.69 -18.21
CA ALA A 944 -21.48 0.97 -18.83
C ALA A 944 -21.37 0.20 -20.15
N GLY A 945 -20.82 0.84 -21.17
CA GLY A 945 -20.94 0.29 -22.51
C GLY A 945 -20.01 0.88 -23.55
N GLU A 946 -20.18 0.39 -24.76
CA GLU A 946 -19.46 0.87 -25.93
C GLU A 946 -20.32 0.85 -27.18
N LYS A 947 -19.86 1.59 -28.18
CA LYS A 947 -20.42 1.55 -29.53
C LYS A 947 -19.37 1.01 -30.48
N THR A 948 -19.71 -0.06 -31.18
CA THR A 948 -18.96 -0.61 -32.31
C THR A 948 -19.99 -0.93 -33.40
N PRO A 949 -19.85 -0.39 -34.63
CA PRO A 949 -20.68 -0.79 -35.76
C PRO A 949 -20.32 -2.22 -36.15
N SER A 950 -21.08 -3.19 -35.68
CA SER A 950 -20.81 -4.62 -35.88
C SER A 950 -22.13 -5.41 -35.81
N PRO A 951 -22.14 -6.68 -36.23
CA PRO A 951 -23.27 -7.57 -35.97
C PRO A 951 -23.69 -7.58 -34.52
N LEU A 952 -24.98 -7.86 -34.32
CA LEU A 952 -25.52 -8.23 -33.04
C LEU A 952 -24.98 -9.61 -32.64
N ALA A 953 -23.97 -9.60 -31.78
CA ALA A 953 -23.35 -10.80 -31.23
C ALA A 953 -23.27 -10.68 -29.70
N PRO A 954 -24.24 -11.26 -28.96
CA PRO A 954 -24.23 -11.26 -27.50
C PRO A 954 -23.00 -11.95 -26.93
N ILE A 955 -22.19 -11.23 -26.14
CA ILE A 955 -20.92 -11.74 -25.59
C ILE A 955 -21.05 -12.12 -24.12
N VAL A 956 -21.66 -11.23 -23.33
CA VAL A 956 -21.82 -11.37 -21.88
C VAL A 956 -23.30 -11.56 -21.55
N SER A 957 -23.63 -12.60 -20.79
CA SER A 957 -25.02 -12.90 -20.41
C SER A 957 -25.61 -11.78 -19.54
N GLY A 958 -26.88 -11.43 -19.78
CA GLY A 958 -27.59 -10.37 -19.05
C GLY A 958 -27.24 -8.93 -19.50
N SER A 959 -26.57 -8.77 -20.64
CA SER A 959 -26.30 -7.45 -21.24
C SER A 959 -27.49 -6.94 -22.06
N LYS A 960 -27.56 -5.61 -22.23
CA LYS A 960 -28.54 -4.92 -23.07
C LYS A 960 -27.89 -4.41 -24.35
N TYR A 961 -28.62 -4.52 -25.45
CA TYR A 961 -28.22 -4.05 -26.76
C TYR A 961 -29.22 -3.03 -27.28
N ILE A 962 -28.73 -1.94 -27.85
CA ILE A 962 -29.55 -1.04 -28.66
C ILE A 962 -29.05 -1.16 -30.10
N LEU A 963 -29.90 -1.69 -30.97
CA LEU A 963 -29.62 -1.90 -32.38
C LEU A 963 -30.27 -0.78 -33.19
N ILE A 964 -29.45 0.06 -33.84
CA ILE A 964 -29.96 1.04 -34.78
C ILE A 964 -30.05 0.45 -36.19
N ILE A 965 -31.24 0.57 -36.76
CA ILE A 965 -31.57 0.18 -38.13
C ILE A 965 -31.84 1.47 -38.91
N ARG A 966 -31.30 1.57 -40.12
CA ARG A 966 -31.49 2.71 -41.02
C ARG A 966 -31.80 2.18 -42.42
N ASP A 967 -32.50 2.96 -43.23
CA ASP A 967 -32.68 2.69 -44.65
C ASP A 967 -31.32 2.35 -45.30
N GLY A 968 -31.22 1.14 -45.85
CA GLY A 968 -29.98 0.63 -46.44
C GLY A 968 -29.46 1.48 -47.59
N ARG A 969 -30.35 2.21 -48.28
CA ARG A 969 -29.97 3.11 -49.38
C ARG A 969 -29.17 4.29 -48.84
N ASP A 970 -29.62 4.89 -47.74
CA ASP A 970 -28.91 5.98 -47.07
C ASP A 970 -27.62 5.52 -46.39
N VAL A 971 -27.60 4.30 -45.86
CA VAL A 971 -26.40 3.67 -45.28
C VAL A 971 -25.30 3.56 -46.35
N VAL A 972 -25.63 3.03 -47.53
CA VAL A 972 -24.69 2.88 -48.64
C VAL A 972 -24.12 4.23 -49.06
N VAL A 973 -24.98 5.23 -49.31
CA VAL A 973 -24.53 6.59 -49.68
C VAL A 973 -23.61 7.18 -48.60
N SER A 974 -23.98 7.03 -47.33
CA SER A 974 -23.20 7.54 -46.21
C SER A 974 -21.83 6.84 -46.05
N LEU A 975 -21.75 5.55 -46.42
CA LEU A 975 -20.51 4.76 -46.41
C LEU A 975 -19.56 5.18 -47.53
N PHE A 976 -20.05 5.30 -48.75
CA PHE A 976 -19.25 5.80 -49.87
C PHE A 976 -18.69 7.20 -49.59
N TRP A 977 -19.51 8.11 -49.07
CA TRP A 977 -19.06 9.44 -48.65
C TRP A 977 -18.03 9.44 -47.51
N HIS A 978 -18.06 8.44 -46.64
CA HIS A 978 -17.05 8.31 -45.59
C HIS A 978 -15.69 8.03 -46.18
N TYR A 979 -15.61 7.07 -47.10
CA TYR A 979 -14.36 6.67 -47.72
C TYR A 979 -13.85 7.66 -48.76
N VAL A 980 -14.73 8.37 -49.46
CA VAL A 980 -14.31 9.54 -50.28
C VAL A 980 -13.58 10.56 -49.43
N ARG A 981 -14.09 10.89 -48.23
CA ARG A 981 -13.44 11.85 -47.30
C ARG A 981 -12.11 11.33 -46.76
N LEU A 982 -11.98 10.03 -46.55
CA LEU A 982 -10.75 9.41 -46.07
C LEU A 982 -9.73 9.13 -47.20
N GLY A 983 -10.11 9.29 -48.47
CA GLY A 983 -9.18 9.29 -49.61
C GLY A 983 -9.36 8.19 -50.66
N GLY A 984 -10.46 7.43 -50.64
CA GLY A 984 -10.71 6.30 -51.55
C GLY A 984 -9.91 5.07 -51.10
N PHE A 985 -10.59 4.04 -50.62
CA PHE A 985 -9.96 2.84 -50.06
C PHE A 985 -10.01 1.69 -51.06
N GLU A 986 -8.92 0.95 -51.15
CA GLU A 986 -8.79 -0.31 -51.89
C GLU A 986 -9.28 -1.47 -51.00
N ASP A 987 -9.70 -2.59 -51.62
CA ASP A 987 -10.14 -3.84 -50.98
C ASP A 987 -11.51 -3.87 -50.27
N TRP A 988 -12.36 -2.88 -50.49
CA TRP A 988 -13.72 -2.83 -49.89
C TRP A 988 -14.82 -3.43 -50.79
N CYS A 989 -14.45 -4.09 -51.89
CA CYS A 989 -15.36 -4.60 -52.91
C CYS A 989 -15.55 -6.13 -52.87
N GLY A 990 -15.18 -6.76 -51.75
CA GLY A 990 -15.31 -8.20 -51.52
C GLY A 990 -14.15 -9.05 -52.05
N PRO A 991 -14.23 -10.39 -51.91
CA PRO A 991 -13.14 -11.33 -52.25
C PRO A 991 -12.66 -11.25 -53.69
N ASP A 992 -13.56 -10.91 -54.61
CA ASP A 992 -13.31 -10.80 -56.05
C ASP A 992 -12.97 -9.37 -56.51
N GLY A 993 -12.84 -8.43 -55.56
CA GLY A 993 -12.62 -7.00 -55.77
C GLY A 993 -11.29 -6.48 -55.21
N LYS A 994 -10.32 -7.38 -55.00
CA LYS A 994 -8.96 -7.03 -54.57
C LYS A 994 -8.35 -5.99 -55.51
N ASP A 995 -7.70 -4.97 -54.97
CA ASP A 995 -7.12 -3.83 -55.71
C ASP A 995 -8.14 -2.95 -56.47
N THR A 996 -9.44 -3.15 -56.26
CA THR A 996 -10.48 -2.26 -56.82
C THR A 996 -10.81 -1.17 -55.79
N PRO A 997 -10.63 0.12 -56.12
CA PRO A 997 -10.96 1.19 -55.20
C PRO A 997 -12.48 1.36 -55.12
N LEU A 998 -12.98 1.57 -53.90
CA LEU A 998 -14.42 1.72 -53.63
C LEU A 998 -15.06 2.83 -54.46
N VAL A 999 -14.31 3.91 -54.71
CA VAL A 999 -14.65 5.00 -55.62
C VAL A 999 -13.42 5.30 -56.45
N ASP A 1000 -13.62 5.66 -57.73
CA ASP A 1000 -12.51 5.96 -58.63
C ASP A 1000 -11.60 7.07 -58.04
N PRO A 1001 -10.29 6.80 -57.86
CA PRO A 1001 -9.35 7.76 -57.28
C PRO A 1001 -9.33 9.11 -58.00
N ARG A 1002 -9.62 9.14 -59.31
CA ARG A 1002 -9.70 10.38 -60.10
C ARG A 1002 -10.84 11.28 -59.63
N PHE A 1003 -11.95 10.70 -59.19
CA PHE A 1003 -13.10 11.45 -58.68
C PHE A 1003 -12.87 11.92 -57.24
N VAL A 1004 -12.19 11.11 -56.43
CA VAL A 1004 -11.74 11.53 -55.10
C VAL A 1004 -10.81 12.75 -55.21
N GLU A 1005 -9.88 12.74 -56.17
CA GLU A 1005 -8.98 13.87 -56.42
C GLU A 1005 -9.73 15.10 -56.95
N SER A 1006 -10.72 14.90 -57.82
CA SER A 1006 -11.61 15.97 -58.30
C SER A 1006 -12.46 16.58 -57.18
N TYR A 1007 -12.90 15.79 -56.21
CA TYR A 1007 -13.57 16.28 -55.01
C TYR A 1007 -12.63 17.00 -54.04
N ARG A 1008 -11.39 16.53 -53.91
CA ARG A 1008 -10.37 17.19 -53.06
C ARG A 1008 -10.06 18.61 -53.55
N THR A 1009 -10.07 18.81 -54.87
CA THR A 1009 -9.84 20.09 -55.54
C THR A 1009 -11.10 20.96 -55.62
N ASN A 1010 -12.29 20.37 -55.75
CA ASN A 1010 -13.58 21.05 -55.68
C ASN A 1010 -14.59 20.29 -54.80
N SER A 1011 -14.89 20.83 -53.61
CA SER A 1011 -15.80 20.19 -52.65
C SER A 1011 -17.26 20.04 -53.13
N THR A 1012 -17.66 20.75 -54.20
CA THR A 1012 -19.00 20.63 -54.81
C THR A 1012 -19.07 19.61 -55.96
N TRP A 1013 -17.95 18.97 -56.32
CA TRP A 1013 -17.84 18.13 -57.53
C TRP A 1013 -18.83 16.95 -57.57
N TYR A 1014 -19.00 16.21 -56.47
CA TYR A 1014 -19.98 15.13 -56.37
C TYR A 1014 -21.43 15.62 -56.24
N THR A 1015 -21.66 16.92 -55.97
CA THR A 1015 -23.01 17.51 -56.04
C THR A 1015 -23.40 17.73 -57.51
N GLN A 1016 -22.41 18.05 -58.36
CA GLN A 1016 -22.59 18.24 -59.80
C GLN A 1016 -22.50 16.93 -60.60
N ASN A 1017 -21.89 15.88 -60.01
CA ASN A 1017 -21.66 14.58 -60.61
C ASN A 1017 -22.10 13.45 -59.66
N SER A 1018 -23.31 13.55 -59.12
CA SER A 1018 -23.80 12.63 -58.08
C SER A 1018 -23.84 11.16 -58.51
N GLN A 1019 -24.10 10.91 -59.79
CA GLN A 1019 -24.09 9.59 -60.42
C GLN A 1019 -22.72 8.89 -60.37
N LYS A 1020 -21.63 9.63 -60.12
CA LYS A 1020 -20.26 9.10 -60.07
C LYS A 1020 -19.86 8.56 -58.70
N LEU A 1021 -20.66 8.80 -57.66
CA LEU A 1021 -20.35 8.33 -56.31
C LEU A 1021 -20.50 6.81 -56.18
N LEU A 1022 -21.52 6.23 -56.82
CA LEU A 1022 -21.96 4.83 -56.63
C LEU A 1022 -21.78 3.99 -57.90
N GLU A 1023 -20.94 4.42 -58.85
CA GLU A 1023 -20.83 3.80 -60.19
C GLU A 1023 -20.12 2.44 -60.19
N GLN A 1024 -19.35 2.13 -59.15
CA GLN A 1024 -18.60 0.87 -59.04
C GLN A 1024 -19.54 -0.29 -58.64
N GLU A 1025 -20.15 -0.93 -59.64
CA GLU A 1025 -21.18 -1.97 -59.46
C GLU A 1025 -20.78 -3.05 -58.45
N LYS A 1026 -19.58 -3.63 -58.59
CA LYS A 1026 -19.10 -4.71 -57.72
C LYS A 1026 -19.05 -4.28 -56.26
N CYS A 1027 -18.50 -3.10 -56.00
CA CYS A 1027 -18.36 -2.55 -54.66
C CYS A 1027 -19.72 -2.17 -54.07
N PHE A 1028 -20.58 -1.55 -54.88
CA PHE A 1028 -21.94 -1.19 -54.50
C PHE A 1028 -22.74 -2.44 -54.09
N ARG A 1029 -22.79 -3.46 -54.94
CA ARG A 1029 -23.49 -4.73 -54.66
C ARG A 1029 -22.95 -5.42 -53.42
N TRP A 1030 -21.62 -5.48 -53.28
CA TRP A 1030 -20.98 -6.07 -52.10
C TRP A 1030 -21.42 -5.39 -50.80
N ILE A 1031 -21.46 -4.06 -50.78
CA ILE A 1031 -21.89 -3.28 -49.61
C ILE A 1031 -23.38 -3.46 -49.35
N VAL A 1032 -24.24 -3.42 -50.38
CA VAL A 1032 -25.69 -3.65 -50.22
C VAL A 1032 -25.96 -5.04 -49.68
N LYS A 1033 -25.28 -6.05 -50.23
CA LYS A 1033 -25.36 -7.43 -49.77
C LYS A 1033 -24.89 -7.55 -48.32
N GLY A 1034 -23.76 -6.92 -47.96
CA GLY A 1034 -23.27 -6.89 -46.58
C GLY A 1034 -24.26 -6.25 -45.61
N TRP A 1035 -24.93 -5.17 -46.02
CA TRP A 1035 -26.01 -4.56 -45.24
C TRP A 1035 -27.21 -5.49 -45.09
N ALA A 1036 -27.69 -6.10 -46.18
CA ALA A 1036 -28.82 -7.00 -46.17
C ALA A 1036 -28.54 -8.27 -45.35
N ASP A 1037 -27.34 -8.85 -45.48
CA ASP A 1037 -26.86 -9.98 -44.69
C ASP A 1037 -26.82 -9.61 -43.20
N ARG A 1038 -26.25 -8.45 -42.87
CA ARG A 1038 -26.19 -7.94 -41.49
C ARG A 1038 -27.57 -7.83 -40.87
N VAL A 1039 -28.52 -7.18 -41.54
CA VAL A 1039 -29.88 -7.00 -41.02
C VAL A 1039 -30.56 -8.36 -40.82
N ARG A 1040 -30.44 -9.29 -41.77
CA ARG A 1040 -31.05 -10.62 -41.65
C ARG A 1040 -30.44 -11.43 -40.52
N GLU A 1041 -29.13 -11.37 -40.33
CA GLU A 1041 -28.43 -12.01 -39.21
C GLU A 1041 -28.86 -11.43 -37.85
N ASP A 1042 -28.98 -10.10 -37.78
CA ASP A 1042 -29.43 -9.41 -36.57
C ASP A 1042 -30.88 -9.79 -36.25
N GLN A 1043 -31.78 -9.82 -37.25
CA GLN A 1043 -33.18 -10.24 -37.06
C GLN A 1043 -33.30 -11.69 -36.61
N LYS A 1044 -32.51 -12.62 -37.19
CA LYS A 1044 -32.45 -14.01 -36.72
C LYS A 1044 -31.96 -14.10 -35.28
N THR A 1045 -30.96 -13.28 -34.93
CA THR A 1045 -30.41 -13.23 -33.57
C THR A 1045 -31.44 -12.69 -32.59
N ILE A 1046 -32.19 -11.65 -32.97
CA ILE A 1046 -33.28 -11.08 -32.15
C ILE A 1046 -34.37 -12.12 -31.91
N GLN A 1047 -34.83 -12.82 -32.94
CA GLN A 1047 -35.82 -13.89 -32.82
C GLN A 1047 -35.31 -15.01 -31.88
N SER A 1048 -34.04 -15.39 -31.99
CA SER A 1048 -33.41 -16.36 -31.09
C SER A 1048 -33.39 -15.87 -29.63
N LEU A 1049 -33.03 -14.61 -29.40
CA LEU A 1049 -32.98 -14.01 -28.05
C LEU A 1049 -34.37 -13.81 -27.44
N GLN A 1050 -35.40 -13.54 -28.25
CA GLN A 1050 -36.78 -13.49 -27.78
C GLN A 1050 -37.24 -14.85 -27.20
N THR A 1051 -36.73 -15.97 -27.73
CA THR A 1051 -37.01 -17.30 -27.16
C THR A 1051 -36.19 -17.64 -25.91
N ASN A 1052 -35.10 -16.91 -25.64
CA ASN A 1052 -34.26 -17.10 -24.44
C ASN A 1052 -33.66 -15.75 -23.94
N PRO A 1053 -34.49 -14.91 -23.28
CA PRO A 1053 -34.12 -13.53 -22.93
C PRO A 1053 -33.08 -13.42 -21.81
N VAL A 1054 -32.72 -14.54 -21.17
CA VAL A 1054 -31.69 -14.60 -20.12
C VAL A 1054 -30.29 -14.33 -20.70
N ILE A 1055 -30.10 -14.53 -22.00
CA ILE A 1055 -28.81 -14.33 -22.67
C ILE A 1055 -28.53 -12.84 -22.87
N ALA A 1056 -29.43 -12.10 -23.52
CA ALA A 1056 -29.33 -10.66 -23.72
C ALA A 1056 -30.70 -10.10 -24.13
N GLN A 1057 -30.91 -8.81 -23.92
CA GLN A 1057 -32.10 -8.09 -24.38
C GLN A 1057 -31.72 -7.07 -25.44
N VAL A 1058 -32.58 -6.88 -26.43
CA VAL A 1058 -32.33 -6.00 -27.57
C VAL A 1058 -33.49 -5.03 -27.73
N TYR A 1059 -33.16 -3.75 -27.89
CA TYR A 1059 -34.11 -2.73 -28.30
C TYR A 1059 -33.74 -2.25 -29.71
N GLU A 1060 -34.68 -2.38 -30.63
CA GLU A 1060 -34.52 -1.92 -32.00
C GLU A 1060 -34.98 -0.47 -32.11
N VAL A 1061 -34.15 0.37 -32.71
CA VAL A 1061 -34.46 1.78 -32.99
C VAL A 1061 -34.24 2.08 -34.45
N ARG A 1062 -35.22 2.74 -35.09
CA ARG A 1062 -35.05 3.22 -36.47
C ARG A 1062 -34.42 4.60 -36.46
N TYR A 1063 -33.44 4.81 -37.34
CA TYR A 1063 -32.79 6.10 -37.52
C TYR A 1063 -33.81 7.19 -37.87
N GLU A 1064 -34.79 6.85 -38.71
CA GLU A 1064 -35.84 7.73 -39.20
C GLU A 1064 -36.82 8.13 -38.09
N GLU A 1065 -37.08 7.23 -37.14
CA GLU A 1065 -37.88 7.51 -35.96
C GLU A 1065 -37.12 8.41 -34.99
N LEU A 1066 -35.85 8.08 -34.72
CA LEU A 1066 -34.97 8.89 -33.88
C LEU A 1066 -34.78 10.30 -34.46
N HIS A 1067 -34.80 10.46 -35.78
CA HIS A 1067 -34.66 11.76 -36.43
C HIS A 1067 -35.99 12.53 -36.54
N ARG A 1068 -37.13 11.85 -36.67
CA ARG A 1068 -38.45 12.51 -36.72
C ARG A 1068 -38.91 12.98 -35.33
N ASP A 1069 -38.68 12.16 -34.31
CA ASP A 1069 -39.12 12.41 -32.94
C ASP A 1069 -38.04 11.98 -31.93
N PRO A 1070 -36.94 12.75 -31.84
CA PRO A 1070 -35.76 12.36 -31.06
C PRO A 1070 -36.04 12.26 -29.56
N GLU A 1071 -36.89 13.13 -29.00
CA GLU A 1071 -37.22 13.17 -27.57
C GLU A 1071 -38.03 11.95 -27.13
N ASN A 1072 -39.10 11.62 -27.85
CA ASN A 1072 -39.90 10.44 -27.55
C ASN A 1072 -39.10 9.14 -27.80
N THR A 1073 -38.30 9.11 -28.86
CA THR A 1073 -37.49 7.93 -29.19
C THR A 1073 -36.42 7.67 -28.14
N ARG A 1074 -35.71 8.70 -27.65
CA ARG A 1074 -34.73 8.55 -26.57
C ARG A 1074 -35.38 8.21 -25.23
N THR A 1075 -36.58 8.74 -24.96
CA THR A 1075 -37.38 8.39 -23.77
C THR A 1075 -37.60 6.89 -23.69
N LYS A 1076 -38.09 6.27 -24.78
CA LYS A 1076 -38.32 4.82 -24.84
C LYS A 1076 -37.03 4.00 -24.67
N MET A 1077 -35.89 4.52 -25.15
CA MET A 1077 -34.60 3.86 -24.96
C MET A 1077 -34.14 3.92 -23.50
N TYR A 1078 -34.35 5.03 -22.79
CA TYR A 1078 -34.07 5.12 -21.36
C TYR A 1078 -35.00 4.24 -20.54
N GLU A 1079 -36.30 4.19 -20.87
CA GLU A 1079 -37.25 3.26 -20.26
C GLU A 1079 -36.84 1.80 -20.47
N PHE A 1080 -36.37 1.43 -21.67
CA PHE A 1080 -35.80 0.10 -21.93
C PHE A 1080 -34.59 -0.19 -21.04
N LEU A 1081 -33.78 0.81 -20.70
CA LEU A 1081 -32.68 0.69 -19.76
C LEU A 1081 -33.13 0.71 -18.28
N ASN A 1082 -34.42 0.92 -18.01
CA ASN A 1082 -35.00 1.17 -16.68
C ASN A 1082 -34.51 2.47 -16.04
N LEU A 1083 -34.28 3.50 -16.86
CA LEU A 1083 -33.82 4.81 -16.44
C LEU A 1083 -34.93 5.85 -16.56
N ASP A 1084 -34.93 6.89 -15.72
CA ASP A 1084 -35.89 7.99 -15.78
C ASP A 1084 -35.52 8.97 -16.90
N PRO A 1085 -36.32 9.07 -17.98
CA PRO A 1085 -36.02 9.94 -19.11
C PRO A 1085 -35.86 11.42 -18.75
N LEU A 1086 -36.46 11.88 -17.65
CA LEU A 1086 -36.41 13.28 -17.21
C LEU A 1086 -35.04 13.68 -16.66
N GLU A 1087 -34.17 12.73 -16.32
CA GLU A 1087 -32.80 12.99 -15.86
C GLU A 1087 -31.83 13.32 -17.01
N ALA A 1088 -32.21 13.05 -18.26
CA ALA A 1088 -31.34 13.26 -19.41
C ALA A 1088 -31.21 14.75 -19.76
N GLU A 1089 -30.00 15.16 -20.12
CA GLU A 1089 -29.73 16.50 -20.64
C GLU A 1089 -30.54 16.81 -21.91
N GLN A 1090 -30.80 18.09 -22.19
CA GLN A 1090 -31.56 18.49 -23.39
C GLN A 1090 -30.77 18.21 -24.67
N LEU A 1091 -31.48 17.90 -25.76
CA LEU A 1091 -30.87 17.81 -27.07
C LEU A 1091 -30.34 19.17 -27.52
N SER A 1092 -29.14 19.18 -28.10
CA SER A 1092 -28.41 20.38 -28.49
C SER A 1092 -27.87 20.23 -29.91
N ILE A 1093 -27.95 21.33 -30.67
CA ILE A 1093 -27.34 21.44 -31.99
C ILE A 1093 -25.81 21.50 -31.85
N ASP A 1094 -25.30 22.21 -30.84
CA ASP A 1094 -23.87 22.42 -30.61
C ASP A 1094 -23.15 21.11 -30.24
N ASP A 1095 -23.79 20.26 -29.43
CA ASP A 1095 -23.25 18.94 -29.03
C ASP A 1095 -23.49 17.85 -30.10
N LYS A 1096 -24.18 18.21 -31.18
CA LYS A 1096 -24.59 17.35 -32.29
C LYS A 1096 -25.43 16.16 -31.81
N THR A 1097 -26.37 16.44 -30.91
CA THR A 1097 -27.35 15.49 -30.38
C THR A 1097 -28.75 15.73 -30.94
N ALA A 1098 -29.10 16.97 -31.32
CA ALA A 1098 -30.32 17.30 -32.05
C ALA A 1098 -30.22 16.96 -33.56
N PRO A 1099 -31.33 16.58 -34.22
CA PRO A 1099 -31.38 16.43 -35.68
C PRO A 1099 -30.99 17.74 -36.38
N GLY A 1100 -30.17 17.66 -37.44
CA GLY A 1100 -29.75 18.82 -38.24
C GLY A 1100 -28.51 19.59 -37.74
N GLY A 1101 -27.90 19.23 -36.61
CA GLY A 1101 -26.65 19.86 -36.10
C GLY A 1101 -25.35 19.46 -36.80
N PHE A 1102 -25.43 18.98 -38.05
CA PHE A 1102 -24.30 18.47 -38.81
C PHE A 1102 -24.04 19.34 -40.05
N ASP A 1103 -23.22 20.38 -39.92
CA ASP A 1103 -22.87 21.30 -41.01
C ASP A 1103 -22.05 20.60 -42.14
N GLU A 1104 -22.46 20.81 -43.41
CA GLU A 1104 -21.74 20.33 -44.61
C GLU A 1104 -20.48 21.15 -44.93
N HIS A 1105 -20.37 22.37 -44.40
CA HIS A 1105 -19.27 23.31 -44.67
C HIS A 1105 -18.14 23.29 -43.62
N ASP A 1106 -18.22 22.42 -42.61
CA ASP A 1106 -17.19 22.23 -41.58
C ASP A 1106 -15.88 21.68 -42.23
N PRO A 1107 -14.66 22.22 -41.95
CA PRO A 1107 -13.44 21.91 -42.69
C PRO A 1107 -13.05 20.42 -42.70
N LYS A 1108 -12.26 20.03 -43.72
CA LYS A 1108 -11.77 18.66 -43.99
C LYS A 1108 -11.27 17.97 -42.70
N GLY A 1109 -11.77 16.75 -42.44
CA GLY A 1109 -11.25 15.86 -41.39
C GLY A 1109 -12.21 15.48 -40.25
N LYS A 1110 -13.48 15.88 -40.25
CA LYS A 1110 -14.45 15.48 -39.20
C LYS A 1110 -15.30 14.26 -39.56
N PHE A 1111 -15.64 13.49 -38.52
CA PHE A 1111 -16.27 12.17 -38.54
C PHE A 1111 -17.78 12.15 -38.91
N PHE A 1112 -18.52 13.26 -38.70
CA PHE A 1112 -19.98 13.36 -38.93
C PHE A 1112 -20.32 13.92 -40.33
N ARG A 1113 -21.50 13.56 -40.90
CA ARG A 1113 -22.09 14.08 -42.16
C ARG A 1113 -23.45 14.70 -41.84
N LYS A 1114 -24.08 15.41 -42.80
CA LYS A 1114 -25.43 16.00 -42.71
C LYS A 1114 -26.54 15.14 -42.09
N GLY A 1115 -26.48 13.81 -42.26
CA GLY A 1115 -27.36 12.88 -41.55
C GLY A 1115 -28.83 12.90 -41.99
N GLU A 1116 -29.12 13.40 -43.19
CA GLU A 1116 -30.49 13.49 -43.72
C GLU A 1116 -31.12 12.12 -44.03
N ILE A 1117 -32.44 12.03 -43.91
CA ILE A 1117 -33.25 10.89 -44.35
C ILE A 1117 -33.57 11.05 -45.84
N GLY A 1118 -33.39 10.00 -46.63
CA GLY A 1118 -33.72 9.99 -48.06
C GLY A 1118 -32.67 10.66 -48.95
N ASP A 1119 -31.48 10.94 -48.43
CA ASP A 1119 -30.40 11.55 -49.22
C ASP A 1119 -29.95 10.66 -50.39
N TRP A 1120 -30.18 9.36 -50.29
CA TRP A 1120 -29.90 8.41 -51.37
C TRP A 1120 -30.55 8.79 -52.71
N VAL A 1121 -31.71 9.46 -52.71
CA VAL A 1121 -32.41 9.89 -53.94
C VAL A 1121 -31.53 10.80 -54.81
N ASN A 1122 -30.63 11.57 -54.17
CA ASN A 1122 -29.73 12.49 -54.87
C ASN A 1122 -28.60 11.77 -55.64
N TYR A 1123 -28.31 10.51 -55.30
CA TYR A 1123 -27.13 9.78 -55.79
C TYR A 1123 -27.45 8.49 -56.54
N PHE A 1124 -28.63 7.89 -56.33
CA PHE A 1124 -29.00 6.62 -56.98
C PHE A 1124 -29.38 6.83 -58.45
N THR A 1125 -28.73 6.09 -59.33
CA THR A 1125 -29.17 5.90 -60.72
C THR A 1125 -30.19 4.76 -60.85
N GLU A 1126 -30.83 4.61 -62.01
CA GLU A 1126 -31.72 3.47 -62.29
C GLU A 1126 -30.98 2.12 -62.20
N ASP A 1127 -29.70 2.08 -62.60
CA ASP A 1127 -28.86 0.89 -62.44
C ASP A 1127 -28.59 0.61 -60.95
N ASN A 1128 -28.29 1.63 -60.14
CA ASN A 1128 -28.12 1.44 -58.69
C ASN A 1128 -29.39 0.94 -58.01
N LYS A 1129 -30.57 1.43 -58.41
CA LYS A 1129 -31.86 0.93 -57.90
C LYS A 1129 -32.05 -0.54 -58.25
N LYS A 1130 -31.76 -0.92 -59.49
CA LYS A 1130 -31.82 -2.32 -59.94
C LYS A 1130 -30.87 -3.20 -59.12
N TRP A 1131 -29.61 -2.81 -58.97
CA TRP A 1131 -28.62 -3.56 -58.19
C TRP A 1131 -29.03 -3.68 -56.73
N PHE A 1132 -29.57 -2.61 -56.14
CA PHE A 1132 -30.01 -2.64 -54.76
C PHE A 1132 -31.18 -3.61 -54.57
N LYS A 1133 -32.17 -3.60 -55.47
CA LYS A 1133 -33.32 -4.52 -55.42
C LYS A 1133 -32.87 -5.98 -55.46
N GLU A 1134 -31.95 -6.30 -56.36
CA GLU A 1134 -31.40 -7.65 -56.52
C GLU A 1134 -30.70 -8.16 -55.24
N GLU A 1135 -29.88 -7.31 -54.59
CA GLU A 1135 -29.07 -7.74 -53.42
C GLU A 1135 -29.78 -7.58 -52.07
N GLY A 1136 -30.58 -6.53 -51.90
CA GLY A 1136 -31.14 -6.12 -50.60
C GLY A 1136 -32.58 -5.61 -50.62
N GLY A 1137 -33.26 -5.59 -51.78
CA GLY A 1137 -34.64 -5.09 -51.92
C GLY A 1137 -35.64 -5.78 -51.00
N HIS A 1138 -35.57 -7.11 -50.91
CA HIS A 1138 -36.39 -7.91 -49.99
C HIS A 1138 -36.25 -7.47 -48.54
N VAL A 1139 -35.05 -7.09 -48.09
CA VAL A 1139 -34.82 -6.62 -46.71
C VAL A 1139 -35.45 -5.25 -46.47
N LEU A 1140 -35.48 -4.35 -47.47
CA LEU A 1140 -36.20 -3.08 -47.35
C LEU A 1140 -37.71 -3.30 -47.20
N ILE A 1141 -38.26 -4.27 -47.92
CA ILE A 1141 -39.68 -4.64 -47.83
C ILE A 1141 -39.98 -5.28 -46.47
N ASP A 1142 -39.13 -6.19 -46.00
CA ASP A 1142 -39.26 -6.84 -44.68
C ASP A 1142 -39.20 -5.81 -43.54
N LEU A 1143 -38.33 -4.81 -43.67
CA LEU A 1143 -38.26 -3.68 -42.75
C LEU A 1143 -39.37 -2.64 -43.00
N GLY A 1144 -40.24 -2.80 -44.01
CA GLY A 1144 -41.35 -1.89 -44.27
C GLY A 1144 -40.95 -0.49 -44.74
N TYR A 1145 -39.75 -0.32 -45.31
CA TYR A 1145 -39.37 0.92 -46.01
C TYR A 1145 -40.07 1.02 -47.37
N GLU A 1146 -40.45 -0.09 -47.98
CA GLU A 1146 -41.14 -0.18 -49.27
C GLU A 1146 -42.20 -1.30 -49.25
N ILE A 1147 -43.24 -1.19 -50.09
CA ILE A 1147 -44.35 -2.17 -50.11
C ILE A 1147 -44.00 -3.43 -50.93
N ASN A 1148 -43.31 -3.23 -52.05
CA ASN A 1148 -42.87 -4.28 -52.98
C ASN A 1148 -41.77 -3.69 -53.89
N ASP A 1149 -41.14 -4.49 -54.76
CA ASP A 1149 -40.01 -4.07 -55.61
C ASP A 1149 -40.35 -3.01 -56.70
N SER A 1150 -41.53 -2.39 -56.69
CA SER A 1150 -41.93 -1.36 -57.67
C SER A 1150 -41.41 0.06 -57.34
N TRP A 1151 -40.56 0.22 -56.32
CA TRP A 1151 -40.01 1.51 -55.86
C TRP A 1151 -38.86 2.07 -56.71
#